data_AF-A0A950C2Y6-F1
#
_entry.id   AF-A0A950C2Y6-F1
#
_cell.length_a   1.000
_cell.length_b   1.000
_cell.length_c   1.000
_cell.angle_alpha   90.00
_cell.angle_beta   90.00
_cell.angle_gamma   90.00
#
_symmetry.space_group_name_H-M   'P 1'
#
loop_
_entity.id
_entity.type
_entity.pdbx_description
1 polymer ?
#
loop_
_entity_poly.entity_id
_entity_poly.type
_entity_poly.pdbx_seq_one_letter_code
_entity_poly.pdbx_strand_id
1 'polypeptide(L)'
;MIDTILNSRYRLDAAIGEGGMAVVYRGYDLLLRRQVAIKVLRPQHAADQSFVQRFYEEARAAAKLSHPNIVNTYDVGEVDGSHYIVEEFVAGETLATIIAREKKLPESVAVRYARQICLGLGASHRADLLHRDIKPSNVLITPDDVVRVTDFGIARAANAATLSGVEAIMGSIPYASPEQLSGGALSPASDLYSLGVVLFEMVVGRQPYTADTALGVAMAHVNSPIPDPIASGADISPQLADVIVKLLQKAPADRFQTAGETLAALRRCGRREGDELDETSGSDSSTSILRRRALTATNGEALGIEAVEPRWDMRRTAVLAGAAVLAILLIALVLAWRGAVSRQVRIPDLSGKSQVEAVAALHGVGIDAVAFKAHPDPSMTAGLVDGTDPTAGARVEPNQPVTIFLSAGPGQVAVPNIVGKDLKTATKMLAGAGLTIRMGTPLHSGAVKAGLVAQSNPAPGGLIDKGATVAVQLSVGPQTVKVPNVVSLLVDDAQSQLRKLGLNLRSNIVPSVDIPAKTVIDQDPVGGSDVRPGTTVTVDISAGPNAVVVPNVVGSSVDDARAKLEQAGLALGAVAQAAVTDTSPGTVVGQHPDPNSQVPQGTAVDIVVAAAPATPQPTASAGPAQSSPSQAQARSTIPDVTGMTLEDARAALAKAGYSVNRVVITPGSSPNAKVVRSDPAAGSTPPGAQTSVDLTLGGKP
;
A
#
# COMPACT_ATOMS: atom_id res chain seq x y z
N MET A 1 6.04 -27.93 9.00
CA MET A 1 6.68 -26.69 9.48
C MET A 1 6.53 -26.46 10.99
N ILE A 2 5.80 -27.30 11.74
CA ILE A 2 5.78 -27.21 13.21
C ILE A 2 7.17 -27.63 13.75
N ASP A 3 7.66 -26.95 14.79
CA ASP A 3 9.01 -27.04 15.38
C ASP A 3 10.16 -26.59 14.46
N THR A 4 9.85 -26.03 13.29
CA THR A 4 10.85 -25.38 12.43
C THR A 4 11.29 -24.06 13.07
N ILE A 5 12.61 -23.80 13.07
CA ILE A 5 13.19 -22.54 13.56
C ILE A 5 13.61 -21.70 12.35
N LEU A 6 12.93 -20.58 12.14
CA LEU A 6 13.26 -19.62 11.10
C LEU A 6 14.39 -18.69 11.57
N ASN A 7 15.42 -18.55 10.74
CA ASN A 7 16.57 -17.67 10.93
C ASN A 7 17.26 -17.90 12.29
N SER A 8 17.28 -19.16 12.75
CA SER A 8 17.80 -19.56 14.07
C SER A 8 17.21 -18.79 15.27
N ARG A 9 16.05 -18.15 15.11
CA ARG A 9 15.46 -17.25 16.12
C ARG A 9 13.99 -17.52 16.39
N TYR A 10 13.19 -17.77 15.36
CA TYR A 10 11.74 -17.84 15.49
C TYR A 10 11.27 -19.27 15.35
N ARG A 11 10.83 -19.89 16.45
CA ARG A 11 10.27 -21.24 16.42
C ARG A 11 8.78 -21.18 16.08
N LEU A 12 8.34 -21.99 15.11
CA LEU A 12 6.93 -22.17 14.79
C LEU A 12 6.32 -23.23 15.71
N ASP A 13 5.35 -22.84 16.56
CA ASP A 13 4.74 -23.75 17.53
C ASP A 13 3.44 -24.37 16.99
N ALA A 14 2.52 -23.59 16.45
CA ALA A 14 1.23 -24.08 15.96
C ALA A 14 0.62 -23.16 14.91
N ALA A 15 -0.03 -23.70 13.87
CA ALA A 15 -0.83 -22.89 12.94
C ALA A 15 -2.07 -22.35 13.66
N ILE A 16 -2.32 -21.04 13.56
CA ILE A 16 -3.44 -20.34 14.21
C ILE A 16 -4.37 -19.64 13.23
N GLY A 17 -3.98 -19.53 11.95
CA GLY A 17 -4.81 -18.95 10.92
C GLY A 17 -4.33 -19.33 9.52
N GLU A 18 -5.27 -19.50 8.60
CA GLU A 18 -4.99 -19.79 7.20
C GLU A 18 -5.67 -18.77 6.30
N GLY A 19 -4.88 -18.01 5.54
CA GLY A 19 -5.38 -17.12 4.49
C GLY A 19 -4.98 -17.61 3.10
N GLY A 20 -5.52 -16.98 2.05
CA GLY A 20 -5.18 -17.30 0.66
C GLY A 20 -3.72 -16.99 0.28
N MET A 21 -3.08 -16.06 0.99
CA MET A 21 -1.70 -15.62 0.73
C MET A 21 -0.67 -16.27 1.66
N ALA A 22 -1.01 -16.44 2.94
CA ALA A 22 -0.07 -16.87 3.97
C ALA A 22 -0.76 -17.78 5.00
N VAL A 23 0.05 -18.54 5.72
CA VAL A 23 -0.35 -19.28 6.93
C VAL A 23 0.23 -18.55 8.13
N VAL A 24 -0.59 -18.28 9.13
CA VAL A 24 -0.18 -17.62 10.37
C VAL A 24 0.06 -18.68 11.43
N TYR A 25 1.25 -18.67 12.01
CA TYR A 25 1.64 -19.55 13.10
C TYR A 25 1.77 -18.74 14.40
N ARG A 26 1.32 -19.30 15.52
CA ARG A 26 1.87 -18.94 16.81
C ARG A 26 3.29 -19.48 16.88
N GLY A 27 4.21 -18.64 17.32
CA GLY A 27 5.58 -19.03 17.54
C GLY A 27 6.21 -18.31 18.72
N TYR A 28 7.52 -18.52 18.84
CA TYR A 28 8.29 -18.01 19.96
C TYR A 28 9.61 -17.39 19.44
N ASP A 29 9.86 -16.14 19.82
CA ASP A 29 11.14 -15.47 19.60
C ASP A 29 12.12 -15.96 20.67
N LEU A 30 13.07 -16.80 20.27
CA LEU A 30 14.04 -17.43 21.18
C LEU A 30 15.04 -16.42 21.76
N LEU A 31 15.28 -15.31 21.05
CA LEU A 31 16.22 -14.28 21.48
C LEU A 31 15.58 -13.36 22.52
N LEU A 32 14.39 -12.83 22.22
CA LEU A 32 13.66 -11.93 23.11
C LEU A 32 12.76 -12.65 24.12
N ARG A 33 12.65 -13.97 24.02
CA ARG A 33 11.87 -14.85 24.91
C ARG A 33 10.40 -14.43 25.05
N ARG A 34 9.73 -14.23 23.92
CA ARG A 34 8.31 -13.83 23.87
C ARG A 34 7.54 -14.59 22.80
N GLN A 35 6.23 -14.70 23.00
CA GLN A 35 5.33 -15.20 21.96
C GLN A 35 5.17 -14.18 20.84
N VAL A 36 5.09 -14.68 19.61
CA VAL A 36 4.94 -13.89 18.38
C VAL A 36 3.98 -14.59 17.43
N ALA A 37 3.31 -13.83 16.59
CA ALA A 37 2.61 -14.36 15.42
C ALA A 37 3.58 -14.32 14.23
N ILE A 38 3.68 -15.41 13.48
CA ILE A 38 4.58 -15.53 12.34
C ILE A 38 3.77 -15.88 11.12
N LYS A 39 3.61 -14.91 10.23
CA LYS A 39 2.89 -15.04 8.97
C LYS A 39 3.88 -15.51 7.91
N VAL A 40 3.72 -16.74 7.44
CA VAL A 40 4.60 -17.36 6.44
C VAL A 40 3.89 -17.43 5.10
N LEU A 41 4.52 -16.89 4.06
CA LEU A 41 3.97 -16.87 2.69
C LEU A 41 3.81 -18.29 2.16
N ARG A 42 2.68 -18.59 1.50
CA ARG A 42 2.47 -19.94 0.93
C ARG A 42 3.47 -20.19 -0.21
N PRO A 43 4.00 -21.43 -0.37
CA PRO A 43 5.01 -21.74 -1.39
C PRO A 43 4.59 -21.36 -2.82
N GLN A 44 3.29 -21.49 -3.14
CA GLN A 44 2.74 -21.12 -4.45
C GLN A 44 2.92 -19.63 -4.81
N HIS A 45 3.01 -18.75 -3.80
CA HIS A 45 3.22 -17.32 -3.98
C HIS A 45 4.69 -16.90 -3.79
N ALA A 46 5.52 -17.77 -3.18
CA ALA A 46 6.94 -17.49 -2.94
C ALA A 46 7.78 -17.44 -4.22
N ALA A 47 7.35 -18.12 -5.29
CA ALA A 47 8.04 -18.08 -6.58
C ALA A 47 7.77 -16.79 -7.39
N ASP A 48 6.72 -16.04 -7.05
CA ASP A 48 6.37 -14.79 -7.74
C ASP A 48 6.98 -13.60 -6.99
N GLN A 49 8.07 -13.03 -7.54
CA GLN A 49 8.75 -11.89 -6.95
C GLN A 49 7.83 -10.68 -6.75
N SER A 50 6.78 -10.51 -7.55
CA SER A 50 5.82 -9.42 -7.36
C SER A 50 5.01 -9.61 -6.08
N PHE A 51 4.64 -10.84 -5.72
CA PHE A 51 3.95 -11.13 -4.46
C PHE A 51 4.88 -10.97 -3.26
N VAL A 52 6.11 -11.45 -3.37
CA VAL A 52 7.13 -11.30 -2.32
C VAL A 52 7.43 -9.84 -2.04
N GLN A 53 7.62 -9.02 -3.08
CA GLN A 53 7.87 -7.59 -2.91
C GLN A 53 6.69 -6.90 -2.22
N ARG A 54 5.45 -7.19 -2.64
CA ARG A 54 4.23 -6.66 -2.00
C ARG A 54 4.12 -7.07 -0.53
N PHE A 55 4.43 -8.33 -0.22
CA PHE A 55 4.42 -8.85 1.14
C PHE A 55 5.37 -8.08 2.07
N TYR A 56 6.58 -7.76 1.60
CA TYR A 56 7.51 -6.94 2.37
C TYR A 56 7.15 -5.44 2.42
N GLU A 57 6.59 -4.88 1.35
CA GLU A 57 6.10 -3.50 1.35
C GLU A 57 4.98 -3.29 2.38
N GLU A 58 4.07 -4.25 2.48
CA GLU A 58 2.99 -4.28 3.47
C GLU A 58 3.54 -4.26 4.91
N ALA A 59 4.45 -5.20 5.21
CA ALA A 59 5.07 -5.31 6.51
C ALA A 59 5.86 -4.05 6.90
N ARG A 60 6.62 -3.47 5.97
CA ARG A 60 7.42 -2.25 6.22
C ARG A 60 6.55 -1.03 6.47
N ALA A 61 5.39 -0.95 5.83
CA ALA A 61 4.43 0.12 6.08
C ALA A 61 3.77 -0.04 7.46
N ALA A 62 3.33 -1.26 7.80
CA ALA A 62 2.74 -1.55 9.11
C ALA A 62 3.74 -1.38 10.27
N ALA A 63 5.02 -1.71 10.07
CA ALA A 63 6.09 -1.55 11.07
C ALA A 63 6.34 -0.10 11.50
N LYS A 64 5.86 0.90 10.75
CA LYS A 64 5.94 2.32 11.14
C LYS A 64 4.89 2.71 12.17
N LEU A 65 3.87 1.87 12.36
CA LEU A 65 2.76 2.15 13.27
C LEU A 65 3.07 1.57 14.65
N SER A 66 2.77 2.35 15.68
CA SER A 66 2.73 1.89 17.07
C SER A 66 1.51 2.50 17.73
N HIS A 67 0.53 1.68 18.05
CA HIS A 67 -0.73 2.14 18.62
C HIS A 67 -1.45 1.03 19.39
N PRO A 68 -2.11 1.33 20.54
CA PRO A 68 -2.86 0.33 21.33
C PRO A 68 -4.05 -0.34 20.62
N ASN A 69 -4.35 -0.03 19.37
CA ASN A 69 -5.42 -0.68 18.60
C ASN A 69 -4.93 -1.23 17.27
N ILE A 70 -3.62 -1.36 17.09
CA ILE A 70 -2.98 -1.90 15.89
C ILE A 70 -1.98 -2.97 16.33
N VAL A 71 -1.98 -4.11 15.64
CA VAL A 71 -0.99 -5.16 15.85
C VAL A 71 0.36 -4.67 15.34
N ASN A 72 1.38 -4.75 16.19
CA ASN A 72 2.71 -4.28 15.82
C ASN A 72 3.46 -5.32 14.97
N THR A 73 4.08 -4.88 13.88
CA THR A 73 5.04 -5.69 13.12
C THR A 73 6.43 -5.55 13.73
N TYR A 74 7.07 -6.68 14.06
CA TYR A 74 8.37 -6.71 14.73
C TYR A 74 9.54 -6.97 13.79
N ASP A 75 9.40 -7.88 12.84
CA ASP A 75 10.49 -8.29 11.96
C ASP A 75 9.97 -8.85 10.63
N VAL A 76 10.85 -8.93 9.63
CA VAL A 76 10.58 -9.56 8.33
C VAL A 76 11.81 -10.34 7.89
N GLY A 77 11.63 -11.48 7.24
CA GLY A 77 12.78 -12.28 6.80
C GLY A 77 12.47 -13.36 5.78
N GLU A 78 13.54 -14.01 5.34
CA GLU A 78 13.55 -15.09 4.38
C GLU A 78 14.52 -16.18 4.85
N VAL A 79 14.07 -17.44 4.80
CA VAL A 79 14.89 -18.62 5.10
C VAL A 79 14.51 -19.72 4.12
N ASP A 80 15.49 -20.29 3.41
CA ASP A 80 15.28 -21.40 2.46
C ASP A 80 14.15 -21.14 1.44
N GLY A 81 14.06 -19.91 0.93
CA GLY A 81 13.00 -19.47 0.00
C GLY A 81 11.61 -19.31 0.63
N SER A 82 11.50 -19.44 1.95
CA SER A 82 10.27 -19.17 2.72
C SER A 82 10.32 -17.75 3.29
N HIS A 83 9.40 -16.91 2.83
CA HIS A 83 9.26 -15.53 3.31
C HIS A 83 8.31 -15.45 4.50
N TYR A 84 8.66 -14.66 5.51
CA TYR A 84 7.83 -14.51 6.71
C TYR A 84 7.85 -13.08 7.28
N ILE A 85 6.77 -12.74 7.99
CA ILE A 85 6.62 -11.52 8.79
C ILE A 85 6.37 -11.96 10.23
N VAL A 86 7.03 -11.31 11.18
CA VAL A 86 6.86 -11.52 12.61
C VAL A 86 6.10 -10.35 13.21
N GLU A 87 5.03 -10.64 13.93
CA GLU A 87 4.08 -9.68 14.51
C GLU A 87 3.84 -9.97 15.99
N GLU A 88 3.24 -8.99 16.67
CA GLU A 88 2.70 -9.15 18.02
C GLU A 88 1.69 -10.31 18.06
N PHE A 89 1.92 -11.26 18.96
CA PHE A 89 0.92 -12.28 19.24
C PHE A 89 -0.17 -11.69 20.13
N VAL A 90 -1.35 -11.50 19.58
CA VAL A 90 -2.54 -11.08 20.32
C VAL A 90 -3.34 -12.31 20.71
N ALA A 91 -3.40 -12.61 22.02
CA ALA A 91 -4.29 -13.61 22.56
C ALA A 91 -5.73 -13.07 22.53
N GLY A 92 -6.50 -13.41 21.49
CA GLY A 92 -7.87 -12.93 21.30
C GLY A 92 -8.60 -13.68 20.19
N GLU A 93 -9.91 -13.47 20.09
CA GLU A 93 -10.75 -14.02 19.02
C GLU A 93 -10.97 -12.97 17.93
N THR A 94 -11.17 -13.40 16.69
CA THR A 94 -11.56 -12.46 15.61
C THR A 94 -13.00 -12.01 15.81
N LEU A 95 -13.30 -10.76 15.44
CA LEU A 95 -14.65 -10.23 15.43
C LEU A 95 -15.59 -11.07 14.55
N ALA A 96 -15.08 -11.66 13.47
CA ALA A 96 -15.82 -12.62 12.65
C ALA A 96 -16.33 -13.82 13.46
N THR A 97 -15.49 -14.39 14.32
CA THR A 97 -15.85 -15.53 15.19
C THR A 97 -16.90 -15.12 16.21
N ILE A 98 -16.75 -13.92 16.78
CA ILE A 98 -17.70 -13.35 17.75
C ILE A 98 -19.07 -13.13 17.10
N ILE A 99 -19.13 -12.49 15.92
CA ILE A 99 -20.40 -12.27 15.20
C ILE A 99 -21.04 -13.62 14.83
N ALA A 100 -20.26 -14.58 14.35
CA ALA A 100 -20.79 -15.91 13.97
C ALA A 100 -21.43 -16.65 15.16
N ARG A 101 -20.85 -16.51 16.35
CA ARG A 101 -21.33 -17.09 17.62
C ARG A 101 -22.54 -16.35 18.17
N GLU A 102 -22.45 -15.04 18.34
CA GLU A 102 -23.49 -14.22 18.98
C GLU A 102 -24.66 -13.88 18.03
N LYS A 103 -24.49 -14.09 16.72
CA LYS A 103 -25.36 -13.67 15.62
C LYS A 103 -25.49 -12.16 15.49
N LYS A 104 -25.82 -11.43 16.54
CA LYS A 104 -25.86 -9.97 16.58
C LYS A 104 -25.30 -9.47 17.91
N LEU A 105 -24.65 -8.32 17.88
CA LEU A 105 -24.04 -7.67 19.03
C LEU A 105 -24.93 -6.54 19.56
N PRO A 106 -25.01 -6.37 20.90
CA PRO A 106 -25.67 -5.20 21.48
C PRO A 106 -25.03 -3.90 21.01
N GLU A 107 -25.82 -2.83 20.88
CA GLU A 107 -25.36 -1.49 20.51
C GLU A 107 -24.13 -1.05 21.32
N SER A 108 -24.16 -1.22 22.64
CA SER A 108 -23.08 -0.81 23.53
C SER A 108 -21.75 -1.51 23.23
N VAL A 109 -21.79 -2.76 22.77
CA VAL A 109 -20.62 -3.54 22.36
C VAL A 109 -20.14 -3.09 20.98
N ALA A 110 -21.06 -2.98 20.01
CA ALA A 110 -20.73 -2.55 18.65
C ALA A 110 -20.11 -1.15 18.61
N VAL A 111 -20.68 -0.19 19.35
CA VAL A 111 -20.14 1.18 19.48
C VAL A 111 -18.75 1.15 20.12
N ARG A 112 -18.56 0.36 21.18
CA ARG A 112 -17.27 0.28 21.88
C ARG A 112 -16.17 -0.28 20.99
N TYR A 113 -16.45 -1.35 20.24
CA TYR A 113 -15.49 -1.90 19.27
C TYR A 113 -15.21 -0.92 18.13
N ALA A 114 -16.24 -0.33 17.54
CA ALA A 114 -16.07 0.64 16.44
C ALA A 114 -15.26 1.87 16.87
N ARG A 115 -15.45 2.38 18.10
CA ARG A 115 -14.63 3.47 18.64
C ARG A 115 -13.15 3.10 18.68
N GLN A 116 -12.81 1.89 19.12
CA GLN A 116 -11.43 1.42 19.17
C GLN A 116 -10.84 1.18 17.77
N ILE A 117 -11.64 0.68 16.82
CA ILE A 117 -11.23 0.57 15.41
C ILE A 117 -10.93 1.97 14.83
N CYS A 118 -11.78 2.97 15.11
CA CYS A 118 -11.54 4.36 14.69
C CYS A 118 -10.24 4.94 15.28
N LEU A 119 -9.88 4.58 16.52
CA LEU A 119 -8.61 5.01 17.11
C LEU A 119 -7.41 4.43 16.34
N GLY A 120 -7.47 3.13 15.99
CA GLY A 120 -6.47 2.48 15.14
C GLY A 120 -6.39 3.10 13.73
N LEU A 121 -7.51 3.21 13.03
CA LEU A 121 -7.58 3.84 11.70
C LEU A 121 -7.09 5.29 11.72
N GLY A 122 -7.48 6.07 12.73
CA GLY A 122 -7.02 7.44 12.87
C GLY A 122 -5.50 7.55 13.05
N ALA A 123 -4.87 6.59 13.75
CA ALA A 123 -3.42 6.53 13.87
C ALA A 123 -2.73 6.18 12.55
N SER A 124 -3.28 5.22 11.78
CA SER A 124 -2.70 4.87 10.48
C SER A 124 -2.88 5.99 9.45
N HIS A 125 -4.05 6.63 9.40
CA HIS A 125 -4.34 7.73 8.48
C HIS A 125 -3.44 8.94 8.71
N ARG A 126 -3.07 9.26 9.95
CA ARG A 126 -2.10 10.32 10.26
C ARG A 126 -0.67 9.99 9.83
N ALA A 127 -0.38 8.72 9.60
CA ALA A 127 0.89 8.24 9.05
C ALA A 127 0.80 8.02 7.52
N ASP A 128 -0.20 8.62 6.86
CA ASP A 128 -0.50 8.48 5.44
C ASP A 128 -0.70 7.02 4.99
N LEU A 129 -1.18 6.17 5.89
CA LEU A 129 -1.38 4.74 5.66
C LEU A 129 -2.86 4.34 5.75
N LEU A 130 -3.41 3.93 4.61
CA LEU A 130 -4.75 3.34 4.50
C LEU A 130 -4.70 1.84 4.78
N HIS A 131 -5.73 1.32 5.44
CA HIS A 131 -5.83 -0.11 5.73
C HIS A 131 -6.29 -0.93 4.53
N ARG A 132 -7.28 -0.45 3.76
CA ARG A 132 -7.80 -1.03 2.50
C ARG A 132 -8.48 -2.40 2.59
N ASP A 133 -8.56 -3.01 3.76
CA ASP A 133 -9.15 -4.35 3.98
C ASP A 133 -9.75 -4.48 5.39
N ILE A 134 -10.51 -3.48 5.82
CA ILE A 134 -11.22 -3.55 7.10
C ILE A 134 -12.37 -4.53 6.99
N LYS A 135 -12.33 -5.59 7.80
CA LYS A 135 -13.34 -6.64 7.90
C LYS A 135 -13.24 -7.38 9.23
N PRO A 136 -14.27 -8.13 9.66
CA PRO A 136 -14.28 -8.75 10.99
C PRO A 136 -13.17 -9.79 11.22
N SER A 137 -12.61 -10.41 10.16
CA SER A 137 -11.48 -11.34 10.30
C SER A 137 -10.16 -10.65 10.64
N ASN A 138 -10.03 -9.36 10.31
CA ASN A 138 -8.81 -8.56 10.52
C ASN A 138 -8.91 -7.68 11.78
N VAL A 139 -9.88 -7.97 12.65
CA VAL A 139 -10.11 -7.29 13.92
C VAL A 139 -10.12 -8.35 15.02
N LEU A 140 -9.15 -8.28 15.93
CA LEU A 140 -9.02 -9.17 17.08
C LEU A 140 -9.55 -8.49 18.34
N ILE A 141 -10.28 -9.23 19.15
CA ILE A 141 -10.77 -8.82 20.46
C ILE A 141 -10.08 -9.66 21.53
N THR A 142 -9.35 -8.99 22.40
CA THR A 142 -8.68 -9.63 23.54
C THR A 142 -9.68 -9.96 24.66
N PRO A 143 -9.34 -10.87 25.59
CA PRO A 143 -10.16 -11.14 26.78
C PRO A 143 -10.46 -9.89 27.62
N ASP A 144 -9.56 -8.90 27.59
CA ASP A 144 -9.71 -7.62 28.27
C ASP A 144 -10.52 -6.59 27.44
N ASP A 145 -11.22 -7.05 26.39
CA ASP A 145 -12.12 -6.25 25.56
C ASP A 145 -11.42 -5.12 24.76
N VAL A 146 -10.11 -5.25 24.58
CA VAL A 146 -9.28 -4.39 23.73
C VAL A 146 -9.30 -4.88 22.29
N VAL A 147 -9.57 -3.97 21.36
CA VAL A 147 -9.54 -4.21 19.91
C VAL A 147 -8.13 -4.06 19.35
N ARG A 148 -7.71 -4.98 18.49
CA ARG A 148 -6.44 -4.98 17.75
C ARG A 148 -6.71 -5.17 16.26
N VAL A 149 -6.41 -4.15 15.45
CA VAL A 149 -6.54 -4.20 13.99
C VAL A 149 -5.26 -4.77 13.37
N THR A 150 -5.39 -5.68 12.42
CA THR A 150 -4.27 -6.38 11.76
C THR A 150 -4.45 -6.43 10.24
N ASP A 151 -3.42 -6.91 9.51
CA ASP A 151 -3.47 -7.18 8.06
C ASP A 151 -3.82 -5.97 7.17
N PHE A 152 -2.92 -4.97 7.14
CA PHE A 152 -3.04 -3.81 6.25
C PHE A 152 -2.95 -4.26 4.78
N GLY A 153 -4.05 -4.22 4.02
CA GLY A 153 -4.19 -4.79 2.67
C GLY A 153 -3.47 -4.05 1.54
N ILE A 154 -2.20 -3.69 1.72
CA ILE A 154 -1.38 -2.92 0.78
C ILE A 154 -1.12 -3.71 -0.51
N ALA A 155 -1.06 -5.05 -0.42
CA ALA A 155 -0.84 -5.93 -1.56
C ALA A 155 -1.96 -5.91 -2.64
N ARG A 156 -3.13 -5.32 -2.38
CA ARG A 156 -4.30 -5.41 -3.27
C ARG A 156 -4.50 -4.26 -4.25
N ALA A 157 -3.76 -3.16 -4.10
CA ALA A 157 -4.04 -1.92 -4.84
C ALA A 157 -3.54 -1.87 -6.30
N ALA A 158 -2.80 -2.87 -6.79
CA ALA A 158 -2.16 -2.81 -8.11
C ALA A 158 -2.74 -3.77 -9.18
N ASN A 159 -3.62 -4.72 -8.83
CA ASN A 159 -4.00 -5.83 -9.74
C ASN A 159 -5.50 -6.14 -9.76
N ALA A 160 -6.31 -5.21 -10.26
CA ALA A 160 -7.67 -5.55 -10.71
C ALA A 160 -7.69 -6.36 -12.03
N ALA A 161 -6.53 -6.55 -12.67
CA ALA A 161 -6.42 -7.04 -14.06
C ALA A 161 -5.90 -8.48 -14.23
N THR A 162 -5.64 -9.26 -13.16
CA THR A 162 -5.16 -10.66 -13.29
C THR A 162 -6.11 -11.67 -12.64
N LEU A 163 -6.30 -12.82 -13.29
CA LEU A 163 -7.12 -13.95 -12.81
C LEU A 163 -6.72 -14.44 -11.41
N SER A 164 -5.43 -14.37 -11.06
CA SER A 164 -4.90 -14.72 -9.72
C SER A 164 -5.25 -13.67 -8.65
N GLY A 165 -5.55 -12.43 -9.04
CA GLY A 165 -6.05 -11.38 -8.14
C GLY A 165 -7.52 -11.57 -7.78
N VAL A 166 -8.30 -12.22 -8.63
CA VAL A 166 -9.74 -12.46 -8.41
C VAL A 166 -9.97 -13.40 -7.22
N GLU A 167 -9.18 -14.47 -7.05
CA GLU A 167 -9.24 -15.36 -5.87
C GLU A 167 -8.85 -14.64 -4.57
N ALA A 168 -7.85 -13.77 -4.60
CA ALA A 168 -7.38 -13.02 -3.42
C ALA A 168 -8.34 -11.90 -3.00
N ILE A 169 -9.13 -11.37 -3.94
CA ILE A 169 -10.14 -10.32 -3.71
C ILE A 169 -11.49 -10.92 -3.30
N MET A 170 -11.77 -12.18 -3.65
CA MET A 170 -13.08 -12.82 -3.44
C MET A 170 -13.58 -12.80 -1.98
N GLY A 171 -12.67 -12.94 -1.01
CA GLY A 171 -13.00 -12.95 0.42
C GLY A 171 -13.20 -11.57 1.08
N SER A 172 -13.00 -10.48 0.35
CA SER A 172 -13.12 -9.11 0.89
C SER A 172 -14.05 -8.20 0.12
N ILE A 173 -14.54 -8.63 -1.05
CA ILE A 173 -15.59 -7.92 -1.80
C ILE A 173 -16.77 -7.50 -0.92
N PRO A 174 -17.27 -8.31 0.04
CA PRO A 174 -18.41 -7.91 0.87
C PRO A 174 -18.16 -6.70 1.80
N TYR A 175 -16.92 -6.24 1.93
CA TYR A 175 -16.55 -5.10 2.76
C TYR A 175 -15.89 -3.96 1.96
N ALA A 176 -15.66 -4.18 0.66
CA ALA A 176 -14.94 -3.22 -0.18
C ALA A 176 -15.81 -1.97 -0.44
N SER A 177 -15.16 -0.80 -0.47
CA SER A 177 -15.86 0.43 -0.77
C SER A 177 -16.22 0.56 -2.26
N PRO A 178 -17.25 1.35 -2.62
CA PRO A 178 -17.65 1.57 -4.01
C PRO A 178 -16.49 2.00 -4.91
N GLU A 179 -15.64 2.89 -4.43
CA GLU A 179 -14.45 3.35 -5.14
C GLU A 179 -13.36 2.29 -5.25
N GLN A 180 -13.19 1.39 -4.26
CA GLN A 180 -12.30 0.23 -4.43
C GLN A 180 -12.77 -0.69 -5.55
N LEU A 181 -14.08 -0.92 -5.65
CA LEU A 181 -14.68 -1.80 -6.65
C LEU A 181 -14.73 -1.17 -8.05
N SER A 182 -14.82 0.15 -8.12
CA SER A 182 -14.86 0.91 -9.37
C SER A 182 -13.47 1.36 -9.86
N GLY A 183 -12.40 1.02 -9.15
CA GLY A 183 -11.03 1.44 -9.47
C GLY A 183 -10.75 2.93 -9.24
N GLY A 184 -11.55 3.58 -8.40
CA GLY A 184 -11.37 4.98 -8.00
C GLY A 184 -10.22 5.20 -7.03
N ALA A 185 -9.87 6.46 -6.79
CA ALA A 185 -8.83 6.82 -5.84
C ALA A 185 -9.28 6.52 -4.40
N LEU A 186 -8.42 5.81 -3.65
CA LEU A 186 -8.69 5.44 -2.26
C LEU A 186 -8.30 6.56 -1.30
N SER A 187 -9.08 6.71 -0.24
CA SER A 187 -8.86 7.72 0.80
C SER A 187 -9.21 7.16 2.19
N PRO A 188 -9.00 7.91 3.29
CA PRO A 188 -9.49 7.53 4.60
C PRO A 188 -10.99 7.17 4.62
N ALA A 189 -11.80 7.84 3.80
CA ALA A 189 -13.23 7.57 3.66
C ALA A 189 -13.54 6.17 3.09
N SER A 190 -12.58 5.54 2.41
CA SER A 190 -12.70 4.15 1.95
C SER A 190 -12.67 3.16 3.12
N ASP A 191 -11.71 3.31 4.04
CA ASP A 191 -11.64 2.47 5.25
C ASP A 191 -12.87 2.68 6.15
N LEU A 192 -13.37 3.93 6.21
CA LEU A 192 -14.57 4.26 6.99
C LEU A 192 -15.84 3.64 6.40
N TYR A 193 -15.94 3.50 5.07
CA TYR A 193 -17.03 2.74 4.46
C TYR A 193 -17.01 1.29 4.89
N SER A 194 -15.85 0.63 4.82
CA SER A 194 -15.68 -0.76 5.27
C SER A 194 -16.02 -0.91 6.76
N LEU A 195 -15.65 0.07 7.60
CA LEU A 195 -16.10 0.11 9.00
C LEU A 195 -17.63 0.21 9.12
N GLY A 196 -18.29 0.98 8.25
CA GLY A 196 -19.76 1.05 8.17
C GLY A 196 -20.39 -0.31 7.87
N VAL A 197 -19.79 -1.09 6.96
CA VAL A 197 -20.21 -2.47 6.66
C VAL A 197 -20.04 -3.37 7.89
N VAL A 198 -18.89 -3.29 8.56
CA VAL A 198 -18.61 -4.06 9.79
C VAL A 198 -19.61 -3.69 10.90
N LEU A 199 -19.91 -2.41 11.09
CA LEU A 199 -20.90 -1.94 12.06
C LEU A 199 -22.31 -2.48 11.75
N PHE A 200 -22.72 -2.42 10.48
CA PHE A 200 -24.00 -2.99 10.04
C PHE A 200 -24.07 -4.48 10.36
N GLU A 201 -23.03 -5.24 10.01
CA GLU A 201 -22.98 -6.68 10.27
C GLU A 201 -22.98 -7.00 11.77
N MET A 202 -22.26 -6.22 12.59
CA MET A 202 -22.27 -6.41 14.04
C MET A 202 -23.68 -6.32 14.63
N VAL A 203 -24.50 -5.37 14.19
CA VAL A 203 -25.81 -5.09 14.81
C VAL A 203 -26.98 -5.83 14.14
N VAL A 204 -26.87 -6.15 12.85
CA VAL A 204 -27.89 -6.89 12.09
C VAL A 204 -27.60 -8.40 12.06
N GLY A 205 -26.33 -8.79 12.14
CA GLY A 205 -25.87 -10.18 12.07
C GLY A 205 -25.66 -10.74 10.66
N ARG A 206 -25.80 -9.89 9.65
CA ARG A 206 -25.50 -10.16 8.24
C ARG A 206 -25.02 -8.90 7.57
N GLN A 207 -24.27 -9.06 6.48
CA GLN A 207 -23.78 -7.96 5.66
C GLN A 207 -24.96 -7.16 5.04
N PRO A 208 -24.75 -5.87 4.72
CA PRO A 208 -25.79 -5.03 4.12
C PRO A 208 -26.21 -5.52 2.73
N TYR A 209 -25.28 -6.14 1.98
CA TYR A 209 -25.52 -6.64 0.64
C TYR A 209 -25.10 -8.10 0.53
N THR A 210 -25.96 -8.90 -0.09
CA THR A 210 -25.74 -10.32 -0.35
C THR A 210 -26.23 -10.66 -1.76
N ALA A 211 -25.49 -11.50 -2.49
CA ALA A 211 -25.87 -11.98 -3.80
C ALA A 211 -25.22 -13.35 -4.05
N ASP A 212 -25.73 -14.09 -5.04
CA ASP A 212 -25.23 -15.43 -5.39
C ASP A 212 -23.82 -15.39 -6.00
N THR A 213 -23.38 -14.23 -6.48
CA THR A 213 -22.07 -14.05 -7.10
C THR A 213 -21.31 -12.89 -6.46
N ALA A 214 -19.98 -13.02 -6.40
CA ALA A 214 -19.10 -11.96 -5.90
C ALA A 214 -19.27 -10.65 -6.69
N LEU A 215 -19.45 -10.73 -8.01
CA LEU A 215 -19.75 -9.56 -8.84
C LEU A 215 -21.09 -8.91 -8.47
N GLY A 216 -22.11 -9.71 -8.14
CA GLY A 216 -23.40 -9.19 -7.66
C GLY A 216 -23.27 -8.42 -6.36
N VAL A 217 -22.50 -8.95 -5.39
CA VAL A 217 -22.19 -8.24 -4.13
C VAL A 217 -21.43 -6.94 -4.41
N ALA A 218 -20.42 -6.98 -5.28
CA ALA A 218 -19.68 -5.79 -5.67
C ALA A 218 -20.59 -4.71 -6.29
N MET A 219 -21.44 -5.10 -7.24
CA MET A 219 -22.40 -4.19 -7.89
C MET A 219 -23.39 -3.60 -6.88
N ALA A 220 -23.79 -4.36 -5.85
CA ALA A 220 -24.68 -3.87 -4.81
C ALA A 220 -24.01 -2.80 -3.93
N HIS A 221 -22.73 -2.98 -3.59
CA HIS A 221 -21.96 -1.93 -2.91
C HIS A 221 -21.91 -0.65 -3.73
N VAL A 222 -21.77 -0.74 -5.06
CA VAL A 222 -21.72 0.45 -5.94
C VAL A 222 -23.09 1.11 -6.12
N ASN A 223 -24.13 0.33 -6.41
CA ASN A 223 -25.38 0.85 -6.97
C ASN A 223 -26.63 0.66 -6.11
N SER A 224 -26.67 -0.33 -5.22
CA SER A 224 -27.89 -0.63 -4.45
C SER A 224 -28.14 0.43 -3.37
N PRO A 225 -29.41 0.76 -3.06
CA PRO A 225 -29.76 1.64 -1.94
C PRO A 225 -29.10 1.20 -0.63
N ILE A 226 -28.85 2.14 0.27
CA ILE A 226 -28.30 1.85 1.60
C ILE A 226 -29.43 1.22 2.43
N PRO A 227 -29.28 -0.03 2.92
CA PRO A 227 -30.28 -0.64 3.78
C PRO A 227 -30.35 0.11 5.11
N ASP A 228 -31.57 0.40 5.57
CA ASP A 228 -31.78 0.89 6.93
C ASP A 228 -31.48 -0.24 7.93
N PRO A 229 -30.53 -0.04 8.88
CA PRO A 229 -30.20 -1.04 9.89
C PRO A 229 -31.38 -1.46 10.76
N ILE A 230 -32.24 -0.51 11.16
CA ILE A 230 -33.38 -0.76 12.06
C ILE A 230 -34.45 -1.55 11.29
N ALA A 231 -34.78 -1.13 10.06
CA ALA A 231 -35.70 -1.87 9.20
C ALA A 231 -35.17 -3.28 8.86
N SER A 232 -33.85 -3.47 8.91
CA SER A 232 -33.18 -4.77 8.70
C SER A 232 -33.15 -5.67 9.93
N GLY A 233 -33.71 -5.22 11.08
CA GLY A 233 -33.84 -6.00 12.31
C GLY A 233 -32.82 -5.67 13.42
N ALA A 234 -32.05 -4.60 13.29
CA ALA A 234 -31.16 -4.13 14.35
C ALA A 234 -31.96 -3.53 15.52
N ASP A 235 -31.56 -3.88 16.74
CA ASP A 235 -32.07 -3.30 17.98
C ASP A 235 -31.07 -2.25 18.48
N ILE A 236 -31.13 -1.06 17.86
CA ILE A 236 -30.18 0.04 18.07
C ILE A 236 -30.89 1.40 18.10
N SER A 237 -30.22 2.39 18.66
CA SER A 237 -30.65 3.78 18.65
C SER A 237 -30.67 4.38 17.22
N PRO A 238 -31.59 5.33 16.92
CA PRO A 238 -31.58 6.06 15.66
C PRO A 238 -30.24 6.76 15.39
N GLN A 239 -29.58 7.24 16.45
CA GLN A 239 -28.27 7.89 16.35
C GLN A 239 -27.20 6.95 15.77
N LEU A 240 -27.17 5.68 16.20
CA LEU A 240 -26.24 4.70 15.64
C LEU A 240 -26.63 4.33 14.20
N ALA A 241 -27.93 4.18 13.92
CA ALA A 241 -28.41 3.91 12.56
C ALA A 241 -27.97 5.00 11.58
N ASP A 242 -28.09 6.27 11.95
CA ASP A 242 -27.65 7.43 11.15
C ASP A 242 -26.13 7.40 10.91
N VAL A 243 -25.33 7.03 11.92
CA VAL A 243 -23.88 6.88 11.77
C VAL A 243 -23.55 5.79 10.75
N ILE A 244 -24.22 4.63 10.81
CA ILE A 244 -24.03 3.52 9.87
C ILE A 244 -24.41 3.95 8.46
N VAL A 245 -25.58 4.57 8.28
CA VAL A 245 -26.04 5.07 6.97
C VAL A 245 -25.08 6.12 6.41
N LYS A 246 -24.55 7.02 7.25
CA LYS A 246 -23.57 8.02 6.82
C LYS A 246 -22.24 7.39 6.39
N LEU A 247 -21.75 6.36 7.08
CA LEU A 247 -20.54 5.63 6.67
C LEU A 247 -20.75 4.88 5.34
N LEU A 248 -21.96 4.38 5.10
CA LEU A 248 -22.33 3.61 3.90
C LEU A 248 -22.73 4.47 2.68
N GLN A 249 -22.60 5.80 2.76
CA GLN A 249 -22.84 6.68 1.62
C GLN A 249 -21.99 6.27 0.41
N LYS A 250 -22.58 6.30 -0.79
CA LYS A 250 -21.90 5.80 -1.99
C LYS A 250 -20.75 6.71 -2.40
N ALA A 251 -20.98 8.03 -2.42
CA ALA A 251 -19.93 9.00 -2.68
C ALA A 251 -19.05 9.19 -1.42
N PRO A 252 -17.70 9.12 -1.54
CA PRO A 252 -16.80 9.33 -0.41
C PRO A 252 -16.97 10.69 0.27
N ALA A 253 -17.34 11.74 -0.47
CA ALA A 253 -17.53 13.09 0.03
C ALA A 253 -18.73 13.22 1.00
N ASP A 254 -19.72 12.34 0.89
CA ASP A 254 -20.93 12.36 1.73
C ASP A 254 -20.73 11.60 3.06
N ARG A 255 -19.59 10.90 3.21
CA ARG A 255 -19.22 10.17 4.42
C ARG A 255 -18.55 11.09 5.44
N PHE A 256 -18.23 10.53 6.60
CA PHE A 256 -17.23 11.13 7.49
C PHE A 256 -15.87 11.16 6.78
N GLN A 257 -15.15 12.27 6.89
CA GLN A 257 -13.87 12.45 6.19
C GLN A 257 -12.69 11.94 7.01
N THR A 258 -12.86 11.85 8.33
CA THR A 258 -11.81 11.37 9.23
C THR A 258 -12.35 10.40 10.27
N ALA A 259 -11.50 9.47 10.72
CA ALA A 259 -11.83 8.56 11.82
C ALA A 259 -12.16 9.32 13.12
N GLY A 260 -11.62 10.54 13.29
CA GLY A 260 -11.94 11.42 14.41
C GLY A 260 -13.39 11.92 14.40
N GLU A 261 -13.92 12.29 13.23
CA GLU A 261 -15.33 12.67 13.08
C GLU A 261 -16.26 11.49 13.38
N THR A 262 -15.95 10.31 12.84
CA THR A 262 -16.70 9.09 13.14
C THR A 262 -16.67 8.76 14.63
N LEU A 263 -15.49 8.85 15.26
CA LEU A 263 -15.34 8.64 16.70
C LEU A 263 -16.19 9.64 17.52
N ALA A 264 -16.23 10.91 17.12
CA ALA A 264 -17.06 11.91 17.77
C ALA A 264 -18.56 11.60 17.63
N ALA A 265 -19.00 11.09 16.47
CA ALA A 265 -20.37 10.66 16.26
C ALA A 265 -20.74 9.43 17.09
N LEU A 266 -19.87 8.42 17.12
CA LEU A 266 -20.05 7.21 17.93
C LEU A 266 -20.10 7.50 19.44
N ARG A 267 -19.39 8.52 19.94
CA ARG A 267 -19.45 8.94 21.35
C ARG A 267 -20.82 9.49 21.77
N ARG A 268 -21.63 9.95 20.82
CA ARG A 268 -23.00 10.43 21.07
C ARG A 268 -24.04 9.31 21.05
N CYS A 269 -23.69 8.14 20.51
CA CYS A 269 -24.57 6.98 20.50
C CYS A 269 -24.69 6.39 21.92
N GLY A 270 -25.91 6.03 22.34
CA GLY A 270 -26.16 5.44 23.66
C GLY A 270 -26.23 6.41 24.85
N ARG A 271 -26.06 7.73 24.65
CA ARG A 271 -26.44 8.72 25.67
C ARG A 271 -27.94 9.00 25.56
N ARG A 272 -28.66 8.92 26.68
CA ARG A 272 -30.03 9.44 26.77
C ARG A 272 -29.96 10.98 26.73
N GLU A 273 -30.90 11.62 26.02
CA GLU A 273 -31.12 13.06 26.15
C GLU A 273 -31.42 13.37 27.63
N GLY A 274 -30.45 13.96 28.33
CA GLY A 274 -30.54 14.26 29.77
C GLY A 274 -29.22 14.18 30.55
N ASP A 275 -28.19 13.48 30.06
CA ASP A 275 -26.86 13.45 30.71
C ASP A 275 -25.98 14.61 30.21
N GLU A 276 -26.26 15.83 30.71
CA GLU A 276 -25.26 16.89 30.79
C GLU A 276 -24.78 17.01 32.25
N LEU A 277 -23.44 17.03 32.41
CA LEU A 277 -22.62 17.22 33.63
C LEU A 277 -22.30 15.94 34.44
N ASP A 278 -21.05 15.47 34.39
CA ASP A 278 -19.99 15.88 35.34
C ASP A 278 -18.70 15.04 35.11
N GLU A 279 -17.61 15.66 34.64
CA GLU A 279 -16.27 15.07 34.66
C GLU A 279 -15.52 15.60 35.90
N THR A 280 -15.88 15.13 37.10
CA THR A 280 -14.95 15.06 38.24
C THR A 280 -15.31 13.93 39.22
N SER A 281 -14.29 13.18 39.61
CA SER A 281 -14.17 12.40 40.86
C SER A 281 -15.00 11.10 41.06
N GLY A 282 -14.26 9.98 41.11
CA GLY A 282 -14.06 9.23 42.37
C GLY A 282 -15.20 8.35 42.92
N SER A 283 -14.99 7.03 42.75
CA SER A 283 -15.31 5.90 43.66
C SER A 283 -16.74 5.60 44.10
N ASP A 284 -17.00 4.29 44.04
CA ASP A 284 -17.84 3.46 44.91
C ASP A 284 -19.35 3.30 44.64
N SER A 285 -19.63 2.07 44.18
CA SER A 285 -20.61 1.14 44.76
C SER A 285 -22.10 1.48 44.65
N SER A 286 -22.85 0.67 43.87
CA SER A 286 -23.72 -0.38 44.45
C SER A 286 -24.65 -1.04 43.42
N THR A 287 -24.65 -2.36 43.47
CA THR A 287 -25.54 -3.32 42.82
C THR A 287 -27.01 -3.18 43.24
N SER A 288 -27.95 -3.27 42.30
CA SER A 288 -29.35 -3.65 42.61
C SER A 288 -30.01 -4.50 41.50
N ILE A 289 -29.87 -5.81 41.68
CA ILE A 289 -30.84 -6.92 41.61
C ILE A 289 -32.05 -6.85 40.64
N LEU A 290 -32.12 -7.88 39.79
CA LEU A 290 -33.27 -8.39 39.03
C LEU A 290 -34.56 -8.58 39.84
N ARG A 291 -35.72 -8.34 39.23
CA ARG A 291 -36.89 -9.21 39.45
C ARG A 291 -37.74 -9.43 38.20
N ARG A 292 -37.97 -10.70 37.92
CA ARG A 292 -38.88 -11.28 36.93
C ARG A 292 -40.10 -11.84 37.67
N ARG A 293 -41.27 -11.73 37.04
CA ARG A 293 -42.28 -12.77 36.77
C ARG A 293 -43.73 -12.52 37.27
N ALA A 294 -44.63 -12.83 36.34
CA ALA A 294 -45.88 -13.62 36.46
C ALA A 294 -47.23 -12.91 36.75
N LEU A 295 -48.07 -12.90 35.71
CA LEU A 295 -49.45 -13.43 35.62
C LEU A 295 -50.14 -13.83 36.94
N THR A 296 -51.33 -13.28 37.22
CA THR A 296 -52.61 -14.05 37.23
C THR A 296 -53.84 -13.15 37.36
N ALA A 297 -54.97 -13.67 36.88
CA ALA A 297 -56.30 -13.09 36.80
C ALA A 297 -57.09 -13.13 38.12
N THR A 298 -58.13 -12.29 38.24
CA THR A 298 -59.41 -12.60 38.94
C THR A 298 -60.53 -11.60 38.56
N ASN A 299 -61.76 -12.10 38.66
CA ASN A 299 -63.07 -11.61 38.18
C ASN A 299 -63.81 -10.60 39.10
N GLY A 300 -64.90 -10.02 38.55
CA GLY A 300 -66.12 -9.51 39.23
C GLY A 300 -66.11 -7.98 39.39
N GLU A 301 -67.13 -7.17 39.07
CA GLU A 301 -68.60 -7.25 38.95
C GLU A 301 -69.08 -6.06 38.05
N ALA A 302 -69.97 -6.22 37.06
CA ALA A 302 -71.45 -6.22 37.08
C ALA A 302 -72.15 -4.85 37.24
N LEU A 303 -72.68 -4.31 36.12
CA LEU A 303 -73.90 -3.47 35.97
C LEU A 303 -74.28 -3.62 34.46
N GLY A 304 -75.44 -4.07 33.98
CA GLY A 304 -76.79 -4.12 34.53
C GLY A 304 -77.70 -3.19 33.73
N ILE A 305 -78.07 -3.53 32.47
CA ILE A 305 -79.19 -2.90 31.74
C ILE A 305 -79.94 -3.97 30.93
N GLU A 306 -81.24 -4.10 31.24
CA GLU A 306 -82.21 -5.04 30.68
C GLU A 306 -82.59 -4.71 29.23
N ALA A 307 -82.85 -5.76 28.45
CA ALA A 307 -83.41 -5.69 27.10
C ALA A 307 -84.94 -5.88 27.15
N VAL A 308 -85.66 -4.97 26.51
CA VAL A 308 -87.11 -5.09 26.23
C VAL A 308 -87.29 -5.20 24.72
N GLU A 309 -87.90 -6.29 24.26
CA GLU A 309 -88.27 -6.47 22.85
C GLU A 309 -89.43 -5.57 22.41
N PRO A 310 -89.46 -5.17 21.12
CA PRO A 310 -90.71 -4.86 20.45
C PRO A 310 -90.95 -5.80 19.24
N ARG A 311 -92.10 -6.47 19.27
CA ARG A 311 -92.78 -7.01 18.08
C ARG A 311 -93.21 -5.82 17.21
N TRP A 312 -93.39 -6.00 15.88
CA TRP A 312 -94.47 -5.37 15.08
C TRP A 312 -94.56 -5.93 13.65
N ASP A 313 -95.76 -5.72 13.12
CA ASP A 313 -96.47 -6.45 12.06
C ASP A 313 -96.06 -6.15 10.61
N MET A 314 -96.29 -7.18 9.79
CA MET A 314 -96.06 -7.26 8.36
C MET A 314 -97.19 -6.57 7.58
N ARG A 315 -96.93 -5.39 6.98
CA ARG A 315 -97.59 -4.85 5.76
C ARG A 315 -97.10 -3.42 5.49
N ARG A 316 -95.86 -3.26 4.98
CA ARG A 316 -95.38 -2.05 4.27
C ARG A 316 -93.96 -2.18 3.67
N THR A 317 -93.48 -3.38 3.34
CA THR A 317 -92.09 -3.63 2.90
C THR A 317 -91.97 -4.21 1.48
N ALA A 318 -92.79 -3.78 0.53
CA ALA A 318 -92.61 -4.16 -0.88
C ALA A 318 -91.82 -3.13 -1.71
N VAL A 319 -91.75 -1.86 -1.29
CA VAL A 319 -91.14 -0.78 -2.10
C VAL A 319 -89.66 -0.56 -1.77
N LEU A 320 -89.22 -0.81 -0.53
CA LEU A 320 -87.81 -0.60 -0.12
C LEU A 320 -86.88 -1.78 -0.48
N ALA A 321 -87.41 -3.00 -0.62
CA ALA A 321 -86.61 -4.16 -1.01
C ALA A 321 -86.19 -4.12 -2.50
N GLY A 322 -87.05 -3.59 -3.38
CA GLY A 322 -86.74 -3.44 -4.81
C GLY A 322 -85.63 -2.41 -5.08
N ALA A 323 -85.60 -1.30 -4.33
CA ALA A 323 -84.58 -0.27 -4.48
C ALA A 323 -83.19 -0.74 -3.99
N ALA A 324 -83.14 -1.53 -2.91
CA ALA A 324 -81.90 -2.09 -2.40
C ALA A 324 -81.31 -3.15 -3.35
N VAL A 325 -82.15 -4.01 -3.93
CA VAL A 325 -81.70 -5.02 -4.92
C VAL A 325 -81.23 -4.35 -6.22
N LEU A 326 -81.91 -3.32 -6.69
CA LEU A 326 -81.50 -2.56 -7.87
C LEU A 326 -80.19 -1.78 -7.63
N ALA A 327 -80.00 -1.22 -6.43
CA ALA A 327 -78.75 -0.55 -6.05
C ALA A 327 -77.59 -1.54 -5.94
N ILE A 328 -77.82 -2.74 -5.37
CA ILE A 328 -76.80 -3.79 -5.28
C ILE A 328 -76.47 -4.35 -6.67
N LEU A 329 -77.46 -4.52 -7.55
CA LEU A 329 -77.23 -4.93 -8.94
C LEU A 329 -76.52 -3.84 -9.76
N LEU A 330 -76.82 -2.56 -9.54
CA LEU A 330 -76.10 -1.44 -10.17
C LEU A 330 -74.67 -1.32 -9.63
N ILE A 331 -74.44 -1.53 -8.34
CA ILE A 331 -73.11 -1.57 -7.74
C ILE A 331 -72.34 -2.79 -8.26
N ALA A 332 -72.96 -3.96 -8.35
CA ALA A 332 -72.36 -5.16 -8.94
C ALA A 332 -72.07 -4.97 -10.44
N LEU A 333 -72.94 -4.27 -11.18
CA LEU A 333 -72.74 -3.95 -12.59
C LEU A 333 -71.64 -2.89 -12.78
N VAL A 334 -71.54 -1.89 -11.92
CA VAL A 334 -70.47 -0.87 -11.90
C VAL A 334 -69.14 -1.48 -11.49
N LEU A 335 -69.13 -2.44 -10.55
CA LEU A 335 -67.95 -3.20 -10.16
C LEU A 335 -67.53 -4.19 -11.25
N ALA A 336 -68.49 -4.83 -11.95
CA ALA A 336 -68.23 -5.67 -13.12
C ALA A 336 -67.73 -4.86 -14.33
N TRP A 337 -68.24 -3.65 -14.55
CA TRP A 337 -67.72 -2.71 -15.56
C TRP A 337 -66.34 -2.16 -15.20
N ARG A 338 -66.04 -1.95 -13.91
CA ARG A 338 -64.69 -1.58 -13.44
C ARG A 338 -63.66 -2.69 -13.58
N GLY A 339 -64.08 -3.96 -13.68
CA GLY A 339 -63.22 -5.12 -13.88
C GLY A 339 -62.93 -5.50 -15.34
N ALA A 340 -63.56 -4.86 -16.32
CA ALA A 340 -63.55 -5.32 -17.72
C ALA A 340 -63.02 -4.30 -18.76
N VAL A 341 -62.08 -3.43 -18.36
CA VAL A 341 -61.27 -2.67 -19.33
C VAL A 341 -59.80 -2.95 -19.08
N SER A 342 -59.29 -4.05 -19.65
CA SER A 342 -57.86 -4.32 -19.73
C SER A 342 -57.20 -3.29 -20.65
N ARG A 343 -56.64 -2.21 -20.08
CA ARG A 343 -55.81 -1.26 -20.83
C ARG A 343 -54.47 -1.92 -21.11
N GLN A 344 -54.33 -2.52 -22.29
CA GLN A 344 -53.04 -2.99 -22.80
C GLN A 344 -52.09 -1.81 -22.99
N VAL A 345 -50.84 -1.99 -22.58
CA VAL A 345 -49.76 -1.01 -22.64
C VAL A 345 -48.85 -1.33 -23.82
N ARG A 346 -48.33 -0.31 -24.51
CA ARG A 346 -47.42 -0.49 -25.64
C ARG A 346 -45.96 -0.46 -25.18
N ILE A 347 -45.17 -1.44 -25.59
CA ILE A 347 -43.72 -1.48 -25.28
C ILE A 347 -43.01 -0.35 -26.05
N PRO A 348 -42.32 0.59 -25.38
CA PRO A 348 -41.53 1.63 -26.03
C PRO A 348 -40.28 1.05 -26.70
N ASP A 349 -39.70 1.78 -27.65
CA ASP A 349 -38.40 1.39 -28.21
C ASP A 349 -37.28 1.69 -27.19
N LEU A 350 -36.55 0.63 -26.86
CA LEU A 350 -35.48 0.64 -25.87
C LEU A 350 -34.10 0.42 -26.51
N SER A 351 -34.03 0.27 -27.84
CA SER A 351 -32.79 -0.05 -28.55
C SER A 351 -31.73 1.03 -28.30
N GLY A 352 -30.52 0.59 -27.93
CA GLY A 352 -29.38 1.46 -27.63
C GLY A 352 -29.44 2.18 -26.28
N LYS A 353 -30.50 2.00 -25.48
CA LYS A 353 -30.57 2.53 -24.12
C LYS A 353 -29.77 1.68 -23.14
N SER A 354 -29.34 2.29 -22.06
CA SER A 354 -28.79 1.57 -20.91
C SER A 354 -29.87 0.75 -20.20
N GLN A 355 -29.45 -0.25 -19.43
CA GLN A 355 -30.37 -1.07 -18.62
C GLN A 355 -31.29 -0.21 -17.72
N VAL A 356 -30.74 0.86 -17.13
CA VAL A 356 -31.45 1.76 -16.23
C VAL A 356 -32.51 2.57 -16.97
N GLU A 357 -32.17 3.13 -18.12
CA GLU A 357 -33.11 3.91 -18.94
C GLU A 357 -34.21 3.03 -19.55
N ALA A 358 -33.89 1.78 -19.87
CA ALA A 358 -34.84 0.81 -20.40
C ALA A 358 -35.88 0.39 -19.35
N VAL A 359 -35.44 0.11 -18.12
CA VAL A 359 -36.34 -0.18 -16.98
C VAL A 359 -37.19 1.03 -16.63
N ALA A 360 -36.60 2.23 -16.57
CA ALA A 360 -37.35 3.45 -16.29
C ALA A 360 -38.42 3.74 -17.35
N ALA A 361 -38.12 3.47 -18.63
CA ALA A 361 -39.08 3.64 -19.71
C ALA A 361 -40.22 2.60 -19.68
N LEU A 362 -39.96 1.36 -19.26
CA LEU A 362 -40.99 0.33 -19.07
C LEU A 362 -41.88 0.60 -17.86
N HIS A 363 -41.27 0.96 -16.73
CA HIS A 363 -41.99 1.36 -15.52
C HIS A 363 -42.86 2.61 -15.77
N GLY A 364 -42.37 3.57 -16.56
CA GLY A 364 -43.12 4.76 -16.96
C GLY A 364 -44.37 4.48 -17.80
N VAL A 365 -44.47 3.31 -18.44
CA VAL A 365 -45.68 2.87 -19.16
C VAL A 365 -46.51 1.87 -18.35
N GLY A 366 -46.08 1.48 -17.15
CA GLY A 366 -46.78 0.54 -16.26
C GLY A 366 -46.45 -0.93 -16.52
N ILE A 367 -45.23 -1.22 -16.98
CA ILE A 367 -44.69 -2.58 -17.12
C ILE A 367 -43.59 -2.76 -16.08
N ASP A 368 -43.89 -3.52 -15.02
CA ASP A 368 -43.00 -3.66 -13.85
C ASP A 368 -42.28 -5.02 -13.83
N ALA A 369 -42.81 -6.01 -14.54
CA ALA A 369 -42.20 -7.33 -14.67
C ALA A 369 -41.16 -7.33 -15.81
N VAL A 370 -39.88 -7.16 -15.48
CA VAL A 370 -38.79 -7.10 -16.46
C VAL A 370 -37.75 -8.18 -16.19
N ALA A 371 -37.42 -8.97 -17.21
CA ALA A 371 -36.34 -9.95 -17.18
C ALA A 371 -35.18 -9.51 -18.08
N PHE A 372 -33.96 -9.95 -17.79
CA PHE A 372 -32.79 -9.64 -18.63
C PHE A 372 -32.18 -10.91 -19.20
N LYS A 373 -31.77 -10.85 -20.47
CA LYS A 373 -31.04 -11.94 -21.11
C LYS A 373 -29.88 -11.37 -21.92
N ALA A 374 -28.69 -11.93 -21.72
CA ALA A 374 -27.54 -11.57 -22.54
C ALA A 374 -27.74 -12.10 -23.97
N HIS A 375 -27.51 -11.25 -24.96
CA HIS A 375 -27.56 -11.58 -26.37
C HIS A 375 -26.24 -11.13 -27.03
N PRO A 376 -25.53 -12.00 -27.76
CA PRO A 376 -24.28 -11.61 -28.42
C PRO A 376 -24.57 -10.74 -29.65
N ASP A 377 -24.30 -9.43 -29.55
CA ASP A 377 -24.33 -8.51 -30.68
C ASP A 377 -22.98 -7.78 -30.83
N PRO A 378 -22.17 -8.10 -31.86
CA PRO A 378 -20.86 -7.47 -32.07
C PRO A 378 -20.95 -6.03 -32.60
N SER A 379 -22.13 -5.57 -33.02
CA SER A 379 -22.37 -4.22 -33.54
C SER A 379 -22.76 -3.20 -32.46
N MET A 380 -23.06 -3.69 -31.24
CA MET A 380 -23.57 -2.91 -30.13
C MET A 380 -22.66 -3.05 -28.91
N THR A 381 -22.37 -1.94 -28.24
CA THR A 381 -21.56 -1.92 -27.01
C THR A 381 -22.19 -2.80 -25.94
N ALA A 382 -21.36 -3.57 -25.22
CA ALA A 382 -21.82 -4.43 -24.15
C ALA A 382 -22.60 -3.64 -23.09
N GLY A 383 -23.75 -4.17 -22.65
CA GLY A 383 -24.62 -3.56 -21.65
C GLY A 383 -25.70 -2.62 -22.18
N LEU A 384 -25.75 -2.36 -23.50
CA LEU A 384 -26.87 -1.67 -24.14
C LEU A 384 -27.98 -2.63 -24.54
N VAL A 385 -29.22 -2.16 -24.54
CA VAL A 385 -30.37 -2.95 -24.99
C VAL A 385 -30.32 -3.13 -26.51
N ASP A 386 -30.25 -4.37 -26.97
CA ASP A 386 -30.28 -4.73 -28.39
C ASP A 386 -31.65 -5.25 -28.85
N GLY A 387 -32.55 -5.57 -27.91
CA GLY A 387 -33.93 -5.92 -28.23
C GLY A 387 -34.81 -6.18 -27.02
N THR A 388 -36.08 -6.47 -27.27
CA THR A 388 -37.07 -6.88 -26.25
C THR A 388 -37.93 -8.04 -26.74
N ASP A 389 -38.45 -8.85 -25.82
CA ASP A 389 -39.49 -9.86 -26.06
C ASP A 389 -40.61 -9.74 -25.01
N PRO A 390 -41.85 -9.39 -25.39
CA PRO A 390 -42.30 -9.07 -26.75
C PRO A 390 -41.60 -7.84 -27.36
N THR A 391 -41.48 -7.79 -28.68
CA THR A 391 -40.71 -6.74 -29.39
C THR A 391 -41.28 -5.35 -29.19
N ALA A 392 -40.43 -4.32 -29.28
CA ALA A 392 -40.82 -2.92 -29.25
C ALA A 392 -42.05 -2.64 -30.13
N GLY A 393 -43.03 -1.92 -29.56
CA GLY A 393 -44.31 -1.60 -30.19
C GLY A 393 -45.43 -2.63 -29.96
N ALA A 394 -45.15 -3.81 -29.40
CA ALA A 394 -46.18 -4.80 -29.02
C ALA A 394 -47.09 -4.28 -27.89
N ARG A 395 -48.32 -4.78 -27.84
CA ARG A 395 -49.29 -4.48 -26.77
C ARG A 395 -49.31 -5.63 -25.77
N VAL A 396 -49.01 -5.32 -24.51
CA VAL A 396 -48.91 -6.29 -23.41
C VAL A 396 -49.77 -5.86 -22.23
N GLU A 397 -50.13 -6.83 -21.39
CA GLU A 397 -50.79 -6.53 -20.12
C GLU A 397 -49.78 -5.96 -19.10
N PRO A 398 -50.17 -5.07 -18.18
CA PRO A 398 -49.25 -4.45 -17.20
C PRO A 398 -48.39 -5.43 -16.39
N ASN A 399 -48.89 -6.64 -16.14
CA ASN A 399 -48.20 -7.66 -15.35
C ASN A 399 -47.49 -8.73 -16.20
N GLN A 400 -47.54 -8.61 -17.53
CA GLN A 400 -46.86 -9.55 -18.43
C GLN A 400 -45.35 -9.28 -18.40
N PRO A 401 -44.50 -10.31 -18.19
CA PRO A 401 -43.06 -10.11 -18.15
C PRO A 401 -42.52 -9.73 -19.54
N VAL A 402 -41.71 -8.66 -19.59
CA VAL A 402 -40.97 -8.25 -20.78
C VAL A 402 -39.49 -8.58 -20.58
N THR A 403 -38.92 -9.38 -21.48
CA THR A 403 -37.49 -9.68 -21.48
C THR A 403 -36.74 -8.62 -22.27
N ILE A 404 -35.77 -7.96 -21.65
CA ILE A 404 -34.81 -7.08 -22.29
C ILE A 404 -33.59 -7.90 -22.66
N PHE A 405 -33.21 -7.87 -23.93
CA PHE A 405 -31.94 -8.39 -24.39
C PHE A 405 -30.86 -7.31 -24.26
N LEU A 406 -29.75 -7.67 -23.62
CA LEU A 406 -28.59 -6.81 -23.45
C LEU A 406 -27.46 -7.35 -24.33
N SER A 407 -26.86 -6.47 -25.15
CA SER A 407 -25.69 -6.83 -25.94
C SER A 407 -24.56 -7.27 -25.01
N ALA A 408 -23.95 -8.41 -25.31
CA ALA A 408 -22.73 -8.89 -24.65
C ALA A 408 -21.45 -8.31 -25.29
N GLY A 409 -21.56 -7.46 -26.32
CA GLY A 409 -20.44 -6.93 -27.11
C GLY A 409 -19.74 -7.97 -27.99
N PRO A 410 -18.69 -7.59 -28.74
CA PRO A 410 -17.86 -8.53 -29.47
C PRO A 410 -17.12 -9.40 -28.44
N GLY A 411 -17.50 -10.67 -28.32
CA GLY A 411 -16.95 -11.56 -27.29
C GLY A 411 -15.42 -11.47 -27.17
N GLN A 412 -14.92 -11.45 -25.93
CA GLN A 412 -13.48 -11.31 -25.68
C GLN A 412 -12.76 -12.64 -25.89
N VAL A 413 -11.55 -12.56 -26.43
CA VAL A 413 -10.64 -13.70 -26.61
C VAL A 413 -9.34 -13.42 -25.86
N ALA A 414 -8.79 -14.46 -25.23
CA ALA A 414 -7.51 -14.35 -24.56
C ALA A 414 -6.38 -14.31 -25.60
N VAL A 415 -5.43 -13.40 -25.42
CA VAL A 415 -4.23 -13.33 -26.27
C VAL A 415 -3.39 -14.60 -26.04
N PRO A 416 -3.17 -15.44 -27.06
CA PRO A 416 -2.37 -16.66 -26.93
C PRO A 416 -0.91 -16.34 -26.60
N ASN A 417 -0.22 -17.27 -25.93
CA ASN A 417 1.18 -17.07 -25.57
C ASN A 417 2.12 -17.16 -26.79
N ILE A 418 2.46 -15.99 -27.32
CA ILE A 418 3.36 -15.82 -28.47
C ILE A 418 4.79 -15.41 -28.08
N VAL A 419 5.06 -15.14 -26.80
CA VAL A 419 6.40 -14.75 -26.34
C VAL A 419 7.38 -15.89 -26.54
N GLY A 420 8.56 -15.57 -27.08
CA GLY A 420 9.59 -16.56 -27.44
C GLY A 420 9.27 -17.37 -28.70
N LYS A 421 8.19 -17.06 -29.43
CA LYS A 421 7.92 -17.63 -30.75
C LYS A 421 8.46 -16.73 -31.85
N ASP A 422 8.72 -17.31 -33.02
CA ASP A 422 9.03 -16.55 -34.22
C ASP A 422 7.76 -15.84 -34.73
N LEU A 423 7.94 -14.79 -35.55
CA LEU A 423 6.85 -13.96 -36.06
C LEU A 423 5.81 -14.78 -36.86
N LYS A 424 6.25 -15.78 -37.63
CA LYS A 424 5.35 -16.60 -38.47
C LYS A 424 4.45 -17.47 -37.59
N THR A 425 5.00 -18.04 -36.53
CA THR A 425 4.25 -18.83 -35.55
C THR A 425 3.32 -17.94 -34.72
N ALA A 426 3.79 -16.79 -34.25
CA ALA A 426 2.98 -15.82 -33.51
C ALA A 426 1.77 -15.34 -34.31
N THR A 427 1.95 -14.99 -35.59
CA THR A 427 0.86 -14.56 -36.46
C THR A 427 -0.20 -15.64 -36.65
N LYS A 428 0.20 -16.91 -36.82
CA LYS A 428 -0.75 -18.03 -36.90
C LYS A 428 -1.55 -18.22 -35.61
N MET A 429 -0.91 -18.10 -34.46
CA MET A 429 -1.55 -18.24 -33.16
C MET A 429 -2.58 -17.12 -32.93
N LEU A 430 -2.21 -15.87 -33.23
CA LEU A 430 -3.12 -14.73 -33.14
C LEU A 430 -4.30 -14.87 -34.11
N ALA A 431 -4.04 -15.23 -35.37
CA ALA A 431 -5.09 -15.45 -36.36
C ALA A 431 -6.07 -16.57 -35.96
N GLY A 432 -5.56 -17.66 -35.38
CA GLY A 432 -6.38 -18.75 -34.84
C GLY A 432 -7.28 -18.32 -33.67
N ALA A 433 -6.87 -17.30 -32.90
CA ALA A 433 -7.68 -16.67 -31.87
C ALA A 433 -8.62 -15.57 -32.40
N GLY A 434 -8.63 -15.32 -33.72
CA GLY A 434 -9.40 -14.23 -34.33
C GLY A 434 -8.82 -12.84 -34.05
N LEU A 435 -7.51 -12.74 -33.83
CA LEU A 435 -6.80 -11.50 -33.53
C LEU A 435 -5.88 -11.10 -34.69
N THR A 436 -5.69 -9.80 -34.85
CA THR A 436 -4.76 -9.22 -35.82
C THR A 436 -3.45 -8.81 -35.15
N ILE A 437 -2.38 -8.68 -35.92
CA ILE A 437 -1.05 -8.33 -35.40
C ILE A 437 -0.61 -6.95 -35.90
N ARG A 438 0.01 -6.17 -35.02
CA ARG A 438 0.73 -4.94 -35.37
C ARG A 438 2.15 -5.00 -34.84
N MET A 439 3.12 -4.65 -35.66
CA MET A 439 4.52 -4.59 -35.22
C MET A 439 4.76 -3.32 -34.41
N GLY A 440 5.31 -3.48 -33.21
CA GLY A 440 5.84 -2.38 -32.40
C GLY A 440 7.35 -2.20 -32.61
N THR A 441 7.91 -1.21 -31.95
CA THR A 441 9.36 -0.96 -31.96
C THR A 441 10.11 -2.16 -31.37
N PRO A 442 11.15 -2.69 -32.04
CA PRO A 442 11.96 -3.76 -31.48
C PRO A 442 12.64 -3.33 -30.17
N LEU A 443 12.86 -4.27 -29.24
CA LEU A 443 13.43 -4.00 -27.92
C LEU A 443 14.61 -4.91 -27.58
N HIS A 444 15.52 -4.44 -26.73
CA HIS A 444 16.62 -5.25 -26.22
C HIS A 444 16.15 -6.20 -25.12
N SER A 445 16.44 -7.50 -25.26
CA SER A 445 16.13 -8.52 -24.25
C SER A 445 17.26 -9.51 -24.12
N GLY A 446 17.78 -9.68 -22.89
CA GLY A 446 18.73 -10.74 -22.56
C GLY A 446 18.07 -12.11 -22.34
N ALA A 447 16.75 -12.15 -22.15
CA ALA A 447 16.00 -13.38 -21.89
C ALA A 447 15.49 -14.04 -23.17
N VAL A 448 15.29 -13.27 -24.24
CA VAL A 448 14.69 -13.73 -25.51
C VAL A 448 15.68 -13.56 -26.65
N LYS A 449 15.92 -14.63 -27.41
CA LYS A 449 16.83 -14.61 -28.57
C LYS A 449 16.36 -13.58 -29.62
N ALA A 450 17.31 -12.93 -30.27
CA ALA A 450 17.03 -11.97 -31.34
C ALA A 450 16.15 -12.60 -32.44
N GLY A 451 15.17 -11.84 -32.93
CA GLY A 451 14.22 -12.28 -33.94
C GLY A 451 12.97 -13.02 -33.41
N LEU A 452 12.91 -13.31 -32.11
CA LEU A 452 11.72 -13.85 -31.45
C LEU A 452 10.89 -12.74 -30.80
N VAL A 453 9.61 -13.00 -30.57
CA VAL A 453 8.73 -12.07 -29.86
C VAL A 453 9.22 -11.89 -28.42
N ALA A 454 9.63 -10.68 -28.06
CA ALA A 454 10.05 -10.32 -26.70
C ALA A 454 8.84 -9.96 -25.83
N GLN A 455 7.89 -9.24 -26.41
CA GLN A 455 6.74 -8.71 -25.69
C GLN A 455 5.54 -8.57 -26.63
N SER A 456 4.34 -8.72 -26.08
CA SER A 456 3.10 -8.33 -26.75
C SER A 456 2.28 -7.40 -25.85
N ASN A 457 1.45 -6.57 -26.48
CA ASN A 457 0.45 -5.75 -25.81
C ASN A 457 -0.90 -5.90 -26.52
N PRO A 458 -1.93 -6.48 -25.89
CA PRO A 458 -1.91 -7.04 -24.52
C PRO A 458 -0.93 -8.21 -24.34
N ALA A 459 -0.50 -8.43 -23.09
CA ALA A 459 0.37 -9.55 -22.74
C ALA A 459 -0.36 -10.89 -22.92
N PRO A 460 0.37 -12.02 -23.08
CA PRO A 460 -0.26 -13.35 -23.09
C PRO A 460 -1.24 -13.56 -21.95
N GLY A 461 -2.44 -14.08 -22.25
CA GLY A 461 -3.53 -14.27 -21.30
C GLY A 461 -4.41 -13.03 -21.06
N GLY A 462 -4.00 -11.85 -21.54
CA GLY A 462 -4.85 -10.65 -21.52
C GLY A 462 -6.09 -10.83 -22.39
N LEU A 463 -7.24 -10.32 -21.93
CA LEU A 463 -8.49 -10.34 -22.70
C LEU A 463 -8.52 -9.15 -23.66
N ILE A 464 -8.87 -9.41 -24.90
CA ILE A 464 -9.04 -8.39 -25.93
C ILE A 464 -10.25 -8.76 -26.81
N ASP A 465 -10.93 -7.75 -27.36
CA ASP A 465 -12.11 -7.97 -28.20
C ASP A 465 -11.74 -8.83 -29.42
N LYS A 466 -12.60 -9.78 -29.77
CA LYS A 466 -12.40 -10.60 -30.97
C LYS A 466 -12.33 -9.72 -32.22
N GLY A 467 -11.29 -9.89 -33.02
CA GLY A 467 -10.96 -9.05 -34.17
C GLY A 467 -9.95 -7.94 -33.89
N ALA A 468 -9.67 -7.63 -32.62
CA ALA A 468 -8.75 -6.57 -32.23
C ALA A 468 -7.28 -6.89 -32.56
N THR A 469 -6.44 -5.85 -32.48
CA THR A 469 -5.03 -5.92 -32.87
C THR A 469 -4.10 -6.01 -31.67
N VAL A 470 -3.26 -7.04 -31.64
CA VAL A 470 -2.19 -7.22 -30.67
C VAL A 470 -0.90 -6.59 -31.19
N ALA A 471 -0.32 -5.67 -30.42
CA ALA A 471 0.98 -5.10 -30.71
C ALA A 471 2.10 -6.07 -30.29
N VAL A 472 3.06 -6.35 -31.18
CA VAL A 472 4.12 -7.34 -30.97
C VAL A 472 5.48 -6.68 -31.18
N GLN A 473 6.36 -6.82 -30.19
CA GLN A 473 7.72 -6.28 -30.22
C GLN A 473 8.71 -7.45 -30.27
N LEU A 474 9.62 -7.40 -31.24
CA LEU A 474 10.67 -8.43 -31.39
C LEU A 474 11.88 -8.10 -30.53
N SER A 475 12.53 -9.14 -30.03
CA SER A 475 13.85 -9.03 -29.41
C SER A 475 14.88 -8.71 -30.47
N VAL A 476 15.76 -7.74 -30.19
CA VAL A 476 17.02 -7.54 -30.93
C VAL A 476 18.23 -8.11 -30.19
N GLY A 477 18.01 -8.91 -29.14
CA GLY A 477 19.05 -9.46 -28.27
C GLY A 477 19.41 -8.53 -27.09
N PRO A 478 20.37 -8.93 -26.24
CA PRO A 478 20.79 -8.12 -25.10
C PRO A 478 21.37 -6.78 -25.56
N GLN A 479 21.22 -5.75 -24.73
CA GLN A 479 21.90 -4.47 -24.98
C GLN A 479 23.41 -4.68 -24.77
N THR A 480 24.19 -4.36 -25.80
CA THR A 480 25.66 -4.42 -25.76
C THR A 480 26.27 -3.08 -26.14
N VAL A 481 27.50 -2.87 -25.68
CA VAL A 481 28.35 -1.73 -25.98
C VAL A 481 29.70 -2.28 -26.45
N LYS A 482 30.27 -1.68 -27.49
CA LYS A 482 31.60 -2.06 -27.96
C LYS A 482 32.67 -1.51 -27.03
N VAL A 483 33.54 -2.37 -26.54
CA VAL A 483 34.71 -1.97 -25.76
C VAL A 483 35.68 -1.25 -26.70
N PRO A 484 36.04 0.02 -26.44
CA PRO A 484 37.06 0.71 -27.22
C PRO A 484 38.44 0.08 -26.97
N ASN A 485 39.32 0.18 -27.96
CA ASN A 485 40.72 -0.16 -27.73
C ASN A 485 41.41 1.01 -27.03
N VAL A 486 41.77 0.81 -25.76
CA VAL A 486 42.47 1.78 -24.91
C VAL A 486 43.95 1.42 -24.72
N VAL A 487 44.44 0.34 -25.33
CA VAL A 487 45.87 0.00 -25.35
C VAL A 487 46.68 1.13 -25.97
N SER A 488 47.84 1.41 -25.39
CA SER A 488 48.74 2.52 -25.76
C SER A 488 48.22 3.93 -25.46
N LEU A 489 47.03 4.08 -24.87
CA LEU A 489 46.55 5.37 -24.36
C LEU A 489 47.06 5.65 -22.95
N LEU A 490 47.04 6.91 -22.55
CA LEU A 490 47.19 7.30 -21.15
C LEU A 490 45.96 6.84 -20.35
N VAL A 491 46.17 6.46 -19.08
CA VAL A 491 45.08 5.99 -18.20
C VAL A 491 43.91 6.97 -18.10
N ASP A 492 44.18 8.28 -18.08
CA ASP A 492 43.14 9.32 -17.97
C ASP A 492 42.28 9.40 -19.25
N ASP A 493 42.90 9.21 -20.42
CA ASP A 493 42.22 9.16 -21.70
C ASP A 493 41.40 7.87 -21.84
N ALA A 494 41.98 6.75 -21.41
CA ALA A 494 41.31 5.44 -21.37
C ALA A 494 40.06 5.51 -20.47
N GLN A 495 40.19 6.07 -19.26
CA GLN A 495 39.08 6.25 -18.34
C GLN A 495 37.98 7.14 -18.95
N SER A 496 38.37 8.24 -19.60
CA SER A 496 37.44 9.15 -20.26
C SER A 496 36.68 8.48 -21.40
N GLN A 497 37.35 7.64 -22.21
CA GLN A 497 36.70 6.90 -23.29
C GLN A 497 35.74 5.82 -22.79
N LEU A 498 36.14 5.04 -21.78
CA LEU A 498 35.30 3.99 -21.19
C LEU A 498 34.08 4.57 -20.48
N ARG A 499 34.25 5.67 -19.73
CA ARG A 499 33.16 6.35 -19.03
C ARG A 499 32.08 6.89 -19.97
N LYS A 500 32.47 7.43 -21.14
CA LYS A 500 31.51 7.89 -22.17
C LYS A 500 30.58 6.78 -22.64
N LEU A 501 31.03 5.53 -22.56
CA LEU A 501 30.31 4.34 -22.99
C LEU A 501 29.62 3.61 -21.83
N GLY A 502 29.66 4.18 -20.61
CA GLY A 502 29.09 3.57 -19.42
C GLY A 502 29.83 2.32 -18.95
N LEU A 503 31.11 2.18 -19.27
CA LEU A 503 31.98 1.09 -18.81
C LEU A 503 32.79 1.55 -17.59
N ASN A 504 33.06 0.61 -16.68
CA ASN A 504 33.87 0.86 -15.49
C ASN A 504 35.34 0.55 -15.79
N LEU A 505 36.28 1.26 -15.15
CA LEU A 505 37.72 1.00 -15.28
C LEU A 505 38.27 0.46 -13.97
N ARG A 506 39.01 -0.63 -14.03
CA ARG A 506 39.90 -1.09 -12.96
C ARG A 506 41.33 -1.09 -13.49
N SER A 507 42.27 -0.54 -12.74
CA SER A 507 43.67 -0.50 -13.14
C SER A 507 44.54 -1.38 -12.25
N ASN A 508 45.59 -1.91 -12.85
CA ASN A 508 46.69 -2.58 -12.21
C ASN A 508 48.00 -1.99 -12.74
N ILE A 509 49.03 -1.83 -11.89
CA ILE A 509 50.29 -1.22 -12.31
C ILE A 509 51.34 -2.33 -12.48
N VAL A 510 52.00 -2.36 -13.63
CA VAL A 510 52.95 -3.40 -14.03
C VAL A 510 54.26 -2.75 -14.50
N PRO A 511 55.44 -3.27 -14.12
CA PRO A 511 56.71 -2.76 -14.63
C PRO A 511 56.84 -2.98 -16.14
N SER A 512 57.33 -1.96 -16.85
CA SER A 512 57.70 -2.09 -18.25
C SER A 512 58.88 -1.19 -18.56
N VAL A 513 59.93 -1.77 -19.15
CA VAL A 513 61.15 -1.04 -19.53
C VAL A 513 61.01 -0.30 -20.86
N ASP A 514 60.05 -0.70 -21.68
CA ASP A 514 59.87 -0.19 -23.05
C ASP A 514 58.70 0.80 -23.18
N ILE A 515 57.78 0.81 -22.21
CA ILE A 515 56.53 1.58 -22.28
C ILE A 515 56.57 2.70 -21.23
N PRO A 516 56.34 3.98 -21.60
CA PRO A 516 56.31 5.09 -20.65
C PRO A 516 55.31 4.88 -19.50
N ALA A 517 55.59 5.48 -18.34
CA ALA A 517 54.70 5.40 -17.20
C ALA A 517 53.31 5.98 -17.51
N LYS A 518 52.26 5.43 -16.87
CA LYS A 518 50.84 5.79 -17.02
C LYS A 518 50.18 5.43 -18.36
N THR A 519 50.88 4.67 -19.21
CA THR A 519 50.34 4.14 -20.47
C THR A 519 49.74 2.75 -20.26
N VAL A 520 48.57 2.50 -20.84
CA VAL A 520 47.91 1.18 -20.84
C VAL A 520 48.70 0.20 -21.72
N ILE A 521 49.14 -0.91 -21.12
CA ILE A 521 49.87 -2.00 -21.76
C ILE A 521 48.89 -3.03 -22.31
N ASP A 522 47.90 -3.40 -21.51
CA ASP A 522 46.94 -4.44 -21.85
C ASP A 522 45.55 -4.09 -21.30
N GLN A 523 44.52 -4.68 -21.89
CA GLN A 523 43.14 -4.55 -21.44
C GLN A 523 42.38 -5.87 -21.53
N ASP A 524 41.49 -6.08 -20.57
CA ASP A 524 40.50 -7.16 -20.59
C ASP A 524 39.14 -6.61 -20.17
N PRO A 525 38.07 -6.72 -20.99
CA PRO A 525 38.02 -7.35 -22.32
C PRO A 525 38.77 -6.60 -23.45
N VAL A 526 39.20 -7.35 -24.47
CA VAL A 526 39.93 -6.81 -25.64
C VAL A 526 39.10 -5.81 -26.44
N GLY A 527 39.78 -4.86 -27.08
CA GLY A 527 39.14 -3.83 -27.91
C GLY A 527 38.31 -4.42 -29.05
N GLY A 528 37.12 -3.87 -29.27
CA GLY A 528 36.14 -4.31 -30.26
C GLY A 528 35.14 -5.36 -29.77
N SER A 529 35.36 -5.94 -28.58
CA SER A 529 34.44 -6.90 -27.97
C SER A 529 33.09 -6.26 -27.59
N ASP A 530 32.02 -7.05 -27.64
CA ASP A 530 30.68 -6.63 -27.25
C ASP A 530 30.41 -7.04 -25.80
N VAL A 531 30.23 -6.06 -24.91
CA VAL A 531 29.98 -6.28 -23.48
C VAL A 531 28.69 -5.61 -23.04
N ARG A 532 28.20 -5.93 -21.84
CA ARG A 532 27.04 -5.23 -21.28
C ARG A 532 27.46 -3.84 -20.78
N PRO A 533 26.58 -2.83 -20.82
CA PRO A 533 26.79 -1.58 -20.08
C PRO A 533 27.13 -1.86 -18.61
N GLY A 534 28.05 -1.08 -18.03
CA GLY A 534 28.51 -1.25 -16.65
C GLY A 534 29.56 -2.33 -16.43
N THR A 535 29.96 -3.06 -17.47
CA THR A 535 31.07 -4.03 -17.38
C THR A 535 32.36 -3.31 -16.98
N THR A 536 33.15 -3.94 -16.10
CA THR A 536 34.46 -3.45 -15.70
C THR A 536 35.52 -3.92 -16.69
N VAL A 537 36.21 -2.97 -17.32
CA VAL A 537 37.41 -3.20 -18.11
C VAL A 537 38.60 -3.08 -17.18
N THR A 538 39.36 -4.16 -17.05
CA THR A 538 40.63 -4.17 -16.32
C THR A 538 41.74 -3.77 -17.27
N VAL A 539 42.61 -2.86 -16.87
CA VAL A 539 43.78 -2.44 -17.65
C VAL A 539 45.06 -2.61 -16.85
N ASP A 540 46.10 -3.06 -17.51
CA ASP A 540 47.46 -3.03 -16.98
C ASP A 540 48.14 -1.74 -17.43
N ILE A 541 48.71 -0.99 -16.49
CA ILE A 541 49.32 0.32 -16.70
C ILE A 541 50.82 0.20 -16.45
N SER A 542 51.62 0.74 -17.36
CA SER A 542 53.06 0.79 -17.21
C SER A 542 53.50 1.67 -16.04
N ALA A 543 54.39 1.15 -15.19
CA ALA A 543 55.16 1.91 -14.21
C ALA A 543 56.38 2.64 -14.82
N GLY A 544 56.72 2.35 -16.08
CA GLY A 544 57.90 2.90 -16.77
C GLY A 544 59.24 2.20 -16.40
N PRO A 545 60.34 2.56 -17.08
CA PRO A 545 61.65 1.91 -16.95
C PRO A 545 62.33 2.10 -15.58
N ASN A 546 61.89 3.10 -14.81
CA ASN A 546 62.41 3.40 -13.48
C ASN A 546 61.36 3.06 -12.41
N ALA A 547 60.75 1.87 -12.50
CA ALA A 547 59.81 1.41 -11.47
C ALA A 547 60.55 1.13 -10.16
N VAL A 548 60.01 1.60 -9.04
CA VAL A 548 60.54 1.35 -7.70
C VAL A 548 59.48 0.69 -6.83
N VAL A 549 59.93 -0.20 -5.94
CA VAL A 549 59.07 -0.91 -4.99
C VAL A 549 58.74 0.03 -3.83
N VAL A 550 57.45 0.17 -3.52
CA VAL A 550 56.97 0.92 -2.37
C VAL A 550 57.35 0.20 -1.09
N PRO A 551 58.22 0.78 -0.23
CA PRO A 551 58.59 0.15 1.02
C PRO A 551 57.41 0.13 2.00
N ASN A 552 57.41 -0.85 2.91
CA ASN A 552 56.47 -0.85 4.02
C ASN A 552 56.91 0.17 5.08
N VAL A 553 56.11 1.23 5.24
CA VAL A 553 56.32 2.28 6.25
C VAL A 553 55.31 2.19 7.41
N VAL A 554 54.35 1.26 7.36
CA VAL A 554 53.41 1.00 8.47
C VAL A 554 54.18 0.59 9.72
N GLY A 555 53.84 1.21 10.86
CA GLY A 555 54.52 1.05 12.15
C GLY A 555 55.76 1.93 12.34
N SER A 556 56.18 2.69 11.32
CA SER A 556 57.29 3.66 11.44
C SER A 556 56.79 5.02 11.94
N SER A 557 57.70 5.86 12.45
CA SER A 557 57.40 7.29 12.67
C SER A 557 57.27 8.03 11.32
N VAL A 558 56.68 9.22 11.32
CA VAL A 558 56.56 10.03 10.08
C VAL A 558 57.92 10.36 9.48
N ASP A 559 58.91 10.67 10.31
CA ASP A 559 60.26 11.01 9.83
C ASP A 559 61.01 9.78 9.30
N ASP A 560 60.85 8.61 9.95
CA ASP A 560 61.41 7.35 9.44
C ASP A 560 60.73 6.91 8.14
N ALA A 561 59.40 7.09 8.06
CA ALA A 561 58.64 6.81 6.85
C ALA A 561 59.11 7.69 5.69
N ARG A 562 59.31 9.00 5.94
CA ARG A 562 59.87 9.94 4.96
C ARG A 562 61.24 9.48 4.48
N ALA A 563 62.16 9.17 5.39
CA ALA A 563 63.52 8.75 5.04
C ALA A 563 63.53 7.45 4.20
N LYS A 564 62.68 6.47 4.56
CA LYS A 564 62.54 5.20 3.82
C LYS A 564 61.98 5.41 2.41
N LEU A 565 60.99 6.30 2.26
CA LEU A 565 60.41 6.64 0.97
C LEU A 565 61.43 7.37 0.07
N GLU A 566 62.13 8.37 0.61
CA GLU A 566 63.16 9.11 -0.12
C GLU A 566 64.33 8.21 -0.56
N GLN A 567 64.75 7.27 0.30
CA GLN A 567 65.79 6.28 -0.04
C GLN A 567 65.34 5.34 -1.17
N ALA A 568 64.04 5.02 -1.22
CA ALA A 568 63.43 4.28 -2.32
C ALA A 568 63.14 5.18 -3.54
N GLY A 569 63.58 6.44 -3.56
CA GLY A 569 63.31 7.36 -4.66
C GLY A 569 61.83 7.74 -4.83
N LEU A 570 61.04 7.65 -3.76
CA LEU A 570 59.64 8.03 -3.67
C LEU A 570 59.47 9.30 -2.84
N ALA A 571 58.37 10.02 -3.03
CA ALA A 571 58.06 11.22 -2.25
C ALA A 571 57.06 10.90 -1.13
N LEU A 572 57.15 11.62 -0.01
CA LEU A 572 56.08 11.61 0.99
C LEU A 572 54.89 12.45 0.47
N GLY A 573 53.72 11.82 0.41
CA GLY A 573 52.46 12.45 0.01
C GLY A 573 51.71 13.09 1.17
N ALA A 574 50.38 13.02 1.12
CA ALA A 574 49.50 13.54 2.16
C ALA A 574 49.63 12.74 3.47
N VAL A 575 49.61 13.45 4.61
CA VAL A 575 49.62 12.86 5.95
C VAL A 575 48.26 13.09 6.61
N ALA A 576 47.46 12.03 6.74
CA ALA A 576 46.16 12.07 7.40
C ALA A 576 46.25 11.53 8.84
N GLN A 577 45.33 11.93 9.72
CA GLN A 577 45.28 11.45 11.10
C GLN A 577 44.06 10.54 11.32
N ALA A 578 44.24 9.45 12.07
CA ALA A 578 43.18 8.55 12.49
C ALA A 578 43.19 8.37 14.00
N ALA A 579 42.02 8.40 14.65
CA ALA A 579 41.89 8.11 16.07
C ALA A 579 42.06 6.59 16.29
N VAL A 580 43.25 6.18 16.72
CA VAL A 580 43.60 4.78 17.00
C VAL A 580 44.03 4.70 18.46
N THR A 581 43.28 3.95 19.27
CA THR A 581 43.43 3.91 20.74
C THR A 581 44.64 3.12 21.22
N ASP A 582 45.15 2.22 20.37
CA ASP A 582 46.12 1.18 20.77
C ASP A 582 47.51 1.39 20.12
N THR A 583 47.71 2.54 19.47
CA THR A 583 48.95 2.86 18.76
C THR A 583 49.49 4.21 19.25
N SER A 584 50.80 4.28 19.48
CA SER A 584 51.45 5.52 19.90
C SER A 584 51.18 6.66 18.90
N PRO A 585 50.77 7.85 19.36
CA PRO A 585 50.49 8.98 18.48
C PRO A 585 51.69 9.34 17.59
N GLY A 586 51.43 9.63 16.32
CA GLY A 586 52.47 9.91 15.33
C GLY A 586 53.05 8.69 14.62
N THR A 587 52.58 7.48 14.94
CA THR A 587 52.96 6.25 14.23
C THR A 587 52.10 6.05 12.99
N VAL A 588 52.69 5.64 11.88
CA VAL A 588 51.99 5.31 10.64
C VAL A 588 51.14 4.04 10.83
N VAL A 589 49.83 4.16 10.63
CA VAL A 589 48.84 3.06 10.73
C VAL A 589 48.31 2.62 9.36
N GLY A 590 48.55 3.41 8.31
CA GLY A 590 48.18 3.06 6.95
C GLY A 590 49.04 3.81 5.93
N GLN A 591 49.15 3.26 4.73
CA GLN A 591 49.83 3.89 3.60
C GLN A 591 49.09 3.61 2.31
N HIS A 592 49.23 4.48 1.32
CA HIS A 592 48.76 4.26 -0.04
C HIS A 592 49.72 4.95 -1.03
N PRO A 593 50.25 4.28 -2.07
CA PRO A 593 50.02 2.88 -2.47
C PRO A 593 50.50 1.81 -1.47
N ASP A 594 49.98 0.59 -1.63
CA ASP A 594 50.21 -0.52 -0.69
C ASP A 594 51.69 -0.95 -0.64
N PRO A 595 52.16 -1.51 0.49
CA PRO A 595 53.51 -2.04 0.59
C PRO A 595 53.83 -3.09 -0.50
N ASN A 596 55.05 -3.05 -1.00
CA ASN A 596 55.57 -3.91 -2.07
C ASN A 596 54.92 -3.71 -3.45
N SER A 597 54.02 -2.74 -3.61
CA SER A 597 53.56 -2.33 -4.95
C SER A 597 54.70 -1.69 -5.74
N GLN A 598 54.66 -1.78 -7.06
CA GLN A 598 55.65 -1.15 -7.94
C GLN A 598 55.05 0.12 -8.54
N VAL A 599 55.74 1.24 -8.40
CA VAL A 599 55.28 2.55 -8.86
C VAL A 599 56.40 3.27 -9.59
N PRO A 600 56.10 4.26 -10.45
CA PRO A 600 57.13 5.08 -11.05
C PRO A 600 58.00 5.78 -9.99
N GLN A 601 59.29 5.95 -10.26
CA GLN A 601 60.16 6.77 -9.42
C GLN A 601 59.58 8.18 -9.23
N GLY A 602 59.66 8.71 -8.00
CA GLY A 602 59.10 10.01 -7.61
C GLY A 602 57.59 9.99 -7.28
N THR A 603 56.94 8.82 -7.30
CA THR A 603 55.54 8.69 -6.87
C THR A 603 55.38 9.10 -5.41
N ALA A 604 54.35 9.88 -5.11
CA ALA A 604 54.00 10.28 -3.75
C ALA A 604 53.26 9.14 -3.03
N VAL A 605 53.66 8.82 -1.81
CA VAL A 605 53.01 7.83 -0.94
C VAL A 605 52.33 8.55 0.22
N ASP A 606 51.01 8.48 0.24
CA ASP A 606 50.17 9.04 1.31
C ASP A 606 50.22 8.13 2.53
N ILE A 607 50.24 8.71 3.74
CA ILE A 607 50.28 7.97 5.00
C ILE A 607 49.17 8.42 5.95
N VAL A 608 48.70 7.49 6.78
CA VAL A 608 47.75 7.74 7.86
C VAL A 608 48.47 7.50 9.18
N VAL A 609 48.39 8.43 10.13
CA VAL A 609 49.05 8.34 11.43
C VAL A 609 48.06 8.29 12.59
N ALA A 610 48.42 7.61 13.67
CA ALA A 610 47.62 7.57 14.89
C ALA A 610 47.59 8.95 15.57
N ALA A 611 46.40 9.44 15.91
CA ALA A 611 46.17 10.65 16.69
C ALA A 611 46.16 10.37 18.20
N ALA A 612 46.55 11.35 19.02
CA ALA A 612 46.48 11.22 20.47
C ALA A 612 45.01 11.14 20.94
N PRO A 613 44.69 10.26 21.92
CA PRO A 613 43.36 10.24 22.51
C PRO A 613 43.10 11.56 23.24
N ALA A 614 41.96 12.20 22.96
CA ALA A 614 41.56 13.41 23.64
C ALA A 614 41.38 13.12 25.15
N THR A 615 42.16 13.79 26.00
CA THR A 615 42.02 13.70 27.47
C THR A 615 40.64 14.22 27.92
N PRO A 616 39.85 13.45 28.68
CA PRO A 616 38.65 13.97 29.31
C PRO A 616 39.01 14.86 30.51
N GLN A 617 38.54 16.11 30.50
CA GLN A 617 38.73 17.06 31.60
C GLN A 617 37.70 16.79 32.73
N PRO A 618 38.07 16.81 34.03
CA PRO A 618 37.14 16.52 35.12
C PRO A 618 36.22 17.72 35.42
N THR A 619 34.97 17.41 35.75
CA THR A 619 33.94 18.34 36.26
C THR A 619 34.21 18.75 37.71
N ALA A 620 34.19 20.05 38.01
CA ALA A 620 34.12 20.57 39.38
C ALA A 620 33.24 21.83 39.48
N SER A 621 32.54 21.96 40.60
CA SER A 621 31.41 22.85 40.90
C SER A 621 31.79 24.04 41.80
N ALA A 622 31.09 25.18 41.60
CA ALA A 622 30.79 26.34 42.48
C ALA A 622 31.91 27.27 43.03
N GLY A 623 31.70 28.61 42.90
CA GLY A 623 32.60 29.75 43.19
C GLY A 623 32.75 30.20 44.69
N PRO A 624 33.08 31.47 45.05
CA PRO A 624 32.87 32.75 44.32
C PRO A 624 34.04 33.79 44.28
N ALA A 625 33.91 34.76 43.33
CA ALA A 625 34.31 36.20 43.29
C ALA A 625 35.77 36.61 43.65
N GLN A 626 36.45 37.60 43.04
CA GLN A 626 36.26 38.58 41.96
C GLN A 626 37.61 39.35 41.84
N SER A 627 38.10 39.66 40.64
CA SER A 627 38.66 40.99 40.30
C SER A 627 39.15 41.05 38.83
N SER A 628 38.47 41.88 38.06
CA SER A 628 38.53 42.23 36.62
C SER A 628 39.83 42.99 36.20
N PRO A 629 39.99 43.53 34.96
CA PRO A 629 39.09 43.55 33.79
C PRO A 629 39.71 43.33 32.38
N SER A 630 38.81 43.24 31.39
CA SER A 630 38.98 43.64 29.97
C SER A 630 39.49 42.61 28.96
N GLN A 631 38.57 41.91 28.28
CA GLN A 631 38.05 42.36 26.97
C GLN A 631 36.84 41.50 26.59
N ALA A 632 35.68 42.14 26.47
CA ALA A 632 34.52 41.57 25.84
C ALA A 632 34.74 41.52 24.32
N GLN A 633 34.78 40.33 23.74
CA GLN A 633 34.49 40.14 22.33
C GLN A 633 33.18 39.34 22.21
N ALA A 634 32.17 40.01 21.69
CA ALA A 634 30.86 39.48 21.40
C ALA A 634 30.97 38.20 20.57
N ARG A 635 30.30 37.13 21.00
CA ARG A 635 30.22 35.87 20.25
C ARG A 635 29.52 36.15 18.93
N SER A 636 30.23 35.96 17.82
CA SER A 636 29.68 36.08 16.46
C SER A 636 28.60 35.03 16.23
N THR A 637 27.46 35.47 15.70
CA THR A 637 26.41 34.61 15.16
C THR A 637 26.98 33.73 14.03
N ILE A 638 26.37 32.56 13.80
CA ILE A 638 26.80 31.69 12.69
C ILE A 638 26.61 32.43 11.36
N PRO A 639 27.65 32.60 10.54
CA PRO A 639 27.53 33.25 9.24
C PRO A 639 26.64 32.44 8.29
N ASP A 640 25.90 33.13 7.42
CA ASP A 640 25.13 32.47 6.37
C ASP A 640 26.07 31.94 5.29
N VAL A 641 26.11 30.61 5.17
CA VAL A 641 26.91 29.88 4.19
C VAL A 641 26.07 29.25 3.08
N THR A 642 24.77 29.56 3.04
CA THR A 642 23.84 29.05 2.03
C THR A 642 24.26 29.55 0.63
N GLY A 643 24.33 28.65 -0.34
CA GLY A 643 24.76 28.96 -1.72
C GLY A 643 26.27 28.96 -1.96
N MET A 644 27.08 28.74 -0.92
CA MET A 644 28.54 28.57 -1.02
C MET A 644 28.92 27.14 -1.43
N THR A 645 30.12 26.97 -1.99
CA THR A 645 30.72 25.63 -2.13
C THR A 645 31.10 25.09 -0.75
N LEU A 646 31.31 23.78 -0.62
CA LEU A 646 31.71 23.19 0.66
C LEU A 646 33.04 23.77 1.19
N GLU A 647 33.97 24.09 0.29
CA GLU A 647 35.27 24.67 0.61
C GLU A 647 35.12 26.11 1.14
N ASP A 648 34.34 26.94 0.43
CA ASP A 648 34.06 28.32 0.83
C ASP A 648 33.29 28.38 2.17
N ALA A 649 32.31 27.48 2.36
CA ALA A 649 31.53 27.40 3.59
C ALA A 649 32.39 27.02 4.80
N ARG A 650 33.37 26.11 4.62
CA ARG A 650 34.35 25.76 5.66
C ARG A 650 35.23 26.94 6.03
N ALA A 651 35.73 27.68 5.04
CA ALA A 651 36.55 28.86 5.28
C ALA A 651 35.79 29.97 6.01
N ALA A 652 34.53 30.21 5.63
CA ALA A 652 33.67 31.21 6.26
C ALA A 652 33.32 30.87 7.72
N LEU A 653 33.01 29.61 8.00
CA LEU A 653 32.74 29.14 9.37
C LEU A 653 33.99 29.16 10.25
N ALA A 654 35.15 28.75 9.72
CA ALA A 654 36.42 28.78 10.44
C ALA A 654 36.81 30.21 10.85
N LYS A 655 36.59 31.19 9.96
CA LYS A 655 36.83 32.62 10.24
C LYS A 655 35.91 33.16 11.35
N ALA A 656 34.73 32.57 11.52
CA ALA A 656 33.78 32.90 12.58
C ALA A 656 33.95 32.05 13.85
N GLY A 657 34.97 31.19 13.91
CA GLY A 657 35.27 30.34 15.07
C GLY A 657 34.48 29.02 15.13
N TYR A 658 33.85 28.60 14.03
CA TYR A 658 33.08 27.36 13.93
C TYR A 658 33.79 26.33 13.03
N SER A 659 33.59 25.05 13.32
CA SER A 659 34.11 23.88 12.61
C SER A 659 32.95 23.10 11.98
N VAL A 660 33.17 22.43 10.84
CA VAL A 660 32.14 21.61 10.20
C VAL A 660 32.24 20.18 10.74
N ASN A 661 31.16 19.68 11.35
CA ASN A 661 31.13 18.35 11.95
C ASN A 661 30.64 17.28 10.97
N ARG A 662 29.50 17.50 10.31
CA ARG A 662 28.94 16.56 9.32
C ARG A 662 28.50 17.28 8.05
N VAL A 663 28.71 16.62 6.90
CA VAL A 663 28.22 17.08 5.59
C VAL A 663 27.26 16.04 5.03
N VAL A 664 26.01 16.45 4.78
CA VAL A 664 24.94 15.60 4.23
C VAL A 664 24.72 15.99 2.77
N ILE A 665 24.89 15.07 1.83
CA ILE A 665 24.65 15.32 0.40
C ILE A 665 23.28 14.78 0.03
N THR A 666 22.43 15.64 -0.56
CA THR A 666 21.09 15.22 -1.01
C THR A 666 21.21 14.25 -2.20
N PRO A 667 20.53 13.08 -2.20
CA PRO A 667 20.58 12.13 -3.32
C PRO A 667 20.22 12.79 -4.66
N GLY A 668 21.04 12.58 -5.68
CA GLY A 668 20.87 13.20 -7.01
C GLY A 668 21.52 14.57 -7.21
N SER A 669 22.29 15.07 -6.23
CA SER A 669 22.99 16.35 -6.34
C SER A 669 24.25 16.25 -7.23
N SER A 670 24.60 17.35 -7.91
CA SER A 670 25.79 17.45 -8.76
C SER A 670 27.10 17.43 -7.93
N PRO A 671 28.27 17.11 -8.53
CA PRO A 671 29.57 17.10 -7.84
C PRO A 671 29.96 18.46 -7.23
N ASN A 672 29.34 19.56 -7.71
CA ASN A 672 29.56 20.93 -7.25
C ASN A 672 28.38 21.47 -6.40
N ALA A 673 27.63 20.59 -5.73
CA ALA A 673 26.47 20.97 -4.95
C ALA A 673 26.82 22.00 -3.86
N LYS A 674 25.99 23.04 -3.78
CA LYS A 674 26.16 24.15 -2.84
C LYS A 674 25.45 23.85 -1.52
N VAL A 675 25.85 24.53 -0.45
CA VAL A 675 25.16 24.43 0.83
C VAL A 675 23.74 24.94 0.70
N VAL A 676 22.75 24.13 1.06
CA VAL A 676 21.33 24.50 1.10
C VAL A 676 20.83 24.74 2.51
N ARG A 677 21.55 24.24 3.52
CA ARG A 677 21.19 24.39 4.93
C ARG A 677 22.40 24.19 5.84
N SER A 678 22.45 24.94 6.93
CA SER A 678 23.32 24.71 8.09
C SER A 678 22.49 24.39 9.35
N ASP A 679 23.07 23.62 10.26
CA ASP A 679 22.53 23.33 11.59
C ASP A 679 23.66 23.42 12.64
N PRO A 680 23.63 24.36 13.60
CA PRO A 680 22.59 25.35 13.83
C PRO A 680 22.44 26.36 12.68
N ALA A 681 21.23 26.89 12.51
CA ALA A 681 20.88 27.76 11.38
C ALA A 681 21.71 29.05 11.37
N ALA A 682 21.92 29.61 10.17
CA ALA A 682 22.55 30.91 10.00
C ALA A 682 21.87 31.98 10.88
N GLY A 683 22.67 32.84 11.51
CA GLY A 683 22.20 33.88 12.42
C GLY A 683 21.88 33.39 13.84
N SER A 684 21.92 32.09 14.12
CA SER A 684 21.73 31.57 15.47
C SER A 684 23.00 31.71 16.33
N THR A 685 22.79 31.83 17.64
CA THR A 685 23.83 31.79 18.67
C THR A 685 23.67 30.45 19.40
N PRO A 686 24.52 29.44 19.14
CA PRO A 686 24.34 28.13 19.75
C PRO A 686 24.41 28.22 21.29
N PRO A 687 23.52 27.53 22.02
CA PRO A 687 23.59 27.49 23.48
C PRO A 687 24.80 26.65 23.93
N GLY A 688 25.69 27.24 24.74
CA GLY A 688 26.87 26.55 25.29
C GLY A 688 28.15 26.68 24.44
N ALA A 689 29.14 25.81 24.68
CA ALA A 689 30.45 25.80 24.02
C ALA A 689 30.45 25.14 22.63
N GLN A 690 29.29 25.09 21.95
CA GLN A 690 29.13 24.39 20.68
C GLN A 690 29.75 25.19 19.54
N THR A 691 30.90 24.74 19.04
CA THR A 691 31.64 25.34 17.93
C THR A 691 31.51 24.53 16.63
N SER A 692 30.55 23.62 16.53
CA SER A 692 30.39 22.71 15.40
C SER A 692 29.08 22.93 14.63
N VAL A 693 29.15 22.97 13.30
CA VAL A 693 28.01 23.18 12.38
C VAL A 693 27.92 22.01 11.40
N ASP A 694 26.74 21.45 11.24
CA ASP A 694 26.40 20.46 10.22
C ASP A 694 25.93 21.18 8.95
N LEU A 695 26.37 20.72 7.77
CA LEU A 695 26.00 21.29 6.47
C LEU A 695 25.23 20.28 5.62
N THR A 696 24.19 20.76 4.92
CA THR A 696 23.50 19.99 3.88
C THR A 696 23.81 20.58 2.52
N LEU A 697 24.31 19.76 1.60
CA LEU A 697 24.56 20.12 0.21
C LEU A 697 23.39 19.67 -0.68
N GLY A 698 22.95 20.55 -1.57
CA GLY A 698 21.85 20.29 -2.48
C GLY A 698 21.85 21.25 -3.67
N GLY A 699 21.31 20.78 -4.79
CA GLY A 699 21.16 21.59 -5.99
C GLY A 699 20.61 20.73 -7.12
N LYS A 700 19.59 21.23 -7.81
CA LYS A 700 19.16 20.63 -9.09
C LYS A 700 20.30 20.82 -10.12
N PRO A 701 20.47 19.88 -11.06
CA PRO A 701 21.41 20.03 -12.17
C PRO A 701 21.18 21.32 -12.97
#